data_AF-G2IZM7-F1
#
_entry.id   AF-G2IZM7-F1
#
_cell.length_a   1.000
_cell.length_b   1.000
_cell.length_c   1.000
_cell.angle_alpha   90.00
_cell.angle_beta   90.00
_cell.angle_gamma   90.00
#
_symmetry.space_group_name_H-M   'P 1'
#
loop_
_entity.id
_entity.type
_entity.pdbx_description
1 polymer ?
#
loop_
_entity_poly.entity_id
_entity_poly.type
_entity_poly.pdbx_seq_one_letter_code
_entity_poly.pdbx_strand_id
1 'polypeptide(L)'
;MAISNANGAAVRADVSAALQALASNNGGNAAPGVTYPGMWWSDTASGVLKQRNAGNTGWVVRASLAETMVVPRVADTALVVGDYGRCIIATGSWTQSLDGAATLGDGWYAEYRNNGTGVITLDPISGETIDGASTVQLAPGEACKIFCSGMEFHTVGRTASAQQNQTATAFDSTGVAPSYALTPVPALTAYAGNTRFHVKFHAAGTGADTLNVSTLGAKSIKQYDSVGNKVAPVIVAGQLADLAYDGVDFVILDPLPPALGMSVPVRQTVLSGVADANGRANFISAGAGLACSLSATAAALVLAFSAGFGPSGQVDYVERLTADAANFWSALPANNLNYLTVTRNGSGNLSAGSTLAPVQYGYAYNKAAQALLHFDGVAGSTSFLDDFGNTWTAQGGAKLQSNWSKFGGTALGGGGANNALNGTTDYIKTSSITTLGNGGWALRAHVRPTAIPGAGGYALICNLGQASSQYGVYLCIFNNGGVTKFTYFLSSNGTSWDISGGTQGTTTPVANTDYFVELTYDPVAGVYRLNVNGNQEASTASALKVCAGAGLAVGGVYSYATNLWTGYIDEFEFLPYCDHPAGTAYTVPTAAKSIATPGYASDWFDLSTFTMKSPSAASTGAGSNPTFTTSNKLYVGEAVTGAAGVSSVVSYAYQGRYHSADTAIPGVSTRTVFSSNLGVPTDLRRTRVRLRNYTADAGFTPGMVTTPGVAGSSTYAGGEQTALEDRNTVSVVTGSQGNGFILFNRTSGAAVACTAANWKMFVDDERAF
;
A
#
# COMPACT_ATOMS: atom_id res chain seq x y z
N MET A 1 -24.22 -89.04 -37.92
CA MET A 1 -25.48 -89.79 -37.92
C MET A 1 -25.14 -91.27 -37.98
N ALA A 2 -25.54 -92.07 -36.98
CA ALA A 2 -25.37 -93.52 -36.99
C ALA A 2 -26.74 -94.16 -36.77
N ILE A 3 -27.16 -95.05 -37.66
CA ILE A 3 -28.38 -95.84 -37.51
C ILE A 3 -27.96 -97.21 -37.03
N SER A 4 -28.41 -97.61 -35.85
CA SER A 4 -28.02 -98.90 -35.26
C SER A 4 -28.73 -100.05 -35.98
N ASN A 5 -28.07 -101.20 -36.10
CA ASN A 5 -28.74 -102.40 -36.61
C ASN A 5 -29.61 -103.00 -35.50
N ALA A 6 -30.92 -102.82 -35.60
CA ALA A 6 -31.89 -103.21 -34.57
C ALA A 6 -33.20 -103.68 -35.21
N ASN A 7 -34.22 -103.99 -34.38
CA ASN A 7 -35.55 -104.32 -34.90
C ASN A 7 -36.15 -103.13 -35.69
N GLY A 8 -37.09 -103.40 -36.60
CA GLY A 8 -37.60 -102.38 -37.53
C GLY A 8 -38.25 -101.16 -36.86
N ALA A 9 -38.77 -101.30 -35.63
CA ALA A 9 -39.30 -100.17 -34.87
C ALA A 9 -38.18 -99.25 -34.35
N ALA A 10 -37.08 -99.83 -33.87
CA ALA A 10 -35.90 -99.10 -33.42
C ALA A 10 -35.18 -98.38 -34.58
N VAL A 11 -34.97 -99.05 -35.72
CA VAL A 11 -34.34 -98.42 -36.90
C VAL A 11 -35.15 -97.23 -37.41
N ARG A 12 -36.49 -97.34 -37.46
CA ARG A 12 -37.35 -96.22 -37.85
C ARG A 12 -37.27 -95.06 -36.87
N ALA A 13 -37.16 -95.34 -35.56
CA ALA A 13 -36.96 -94.32 -34.54
C ALA A 13 -35.61 -93.61 -34.73
N ASP A 14 -34.53 -94.35 -34.96
CA ASP A 14 -33.19 -93.81 -35.23
C ASP A 14 -33.19 -92.90 -36.47
N VAL A 15 -33.82 -93.33 -37.58
CA VAL A 15 -33.93 -92.53 -38.82
C VAL A 15 -34.76 -91.26 -38.58
N SER A 16 -35.86 -91.36 -37.84
CA SER A 16 -36.72 -90.21 -37.54
C SER A 16 -35.98 -89.19 -36.67
N ALA A 17 -35.25 -89.64 -35.65
CA ALA A 17 -34.41 -88.78 -34.81
C ALA A 17 -33.31 -88.10 -35.63
N ALA A 18 -32.71 -88.81 -36.58
CA ALA A 18 -31.67 -88.27 -37.42
C ALA A 18 -32.18 -87.23 -38.45
N LEU A 19 -33.35 -87.45 -39.04
CA LEU A 19 -34.00 -86.48 -39.92
C LEU A 19 -34.44 -85.23 -39.15
N GLN A 20 -34.92 -85.38 -37.91
CA GLN A 20 -35.24 -84.26 -37.03
C GLN A 20 -33.99 -83.45 -36.64
N ALA A 21 -32.87 -84.14 -36.35
CA ALA A 21 -31.59 -83.48 -36.10
C ALA A 21 -31.11 -82.70 -37.33
N LEU A 22 -31.26 -83.24 -38.54
CA LEU A 22 -30.91 -82.51 -39.76
C LEU A 22 -31.81 -81.28 -39.98
N ALA A 23 -33.14 -81.43 -39.83
CA ALA A 23 -34.09 -80.34 -40.03
C ALA A 23 -33.92 -79.19 -39.03
N SER A 24 -33.49 -79.50 -37.80
CA SER A 24 -33.23 -78.51 -36.75
C SER A 24 -31.79 -77.96 -36.76
N ASN A 25 -30.94 -78.38 -37.70
CA ASN A 25 -29.48 -78.11 -37.67
C ASN A 25 -28.83 -78.50 -36.32
N ASN A 26 -29.17 -79.70 -35.86
CA ASN A 26 -28.86 -80.28 -34.55
C ASN A 26 -29.33 -79.40 -33.37
N GLY A 27 -30.32 -78.54 -33.57
CA GLY A 27 -30.77 -77.57 -32.59
C GLY A 27 -31.48 -78.18 -31.39
N GLY A 28 -31.19 -77.66 -30.20
CA GLY A 28 -31.85 -78.11 -28.97
C GLY A 28 -31.16 -77.61 -27.71
N ASN A 29 -31.83 -77.85 -26.57
CA ASN A 29 -31.41 -77.36 -25.25
C ASN A 29 -30.23 -78.13 -24.64
N ALA A 30 -29.74 -79.18 -25.31
CA ALA A 30 -28.62 -80.01 -24.88
C ALA A 30 -27.75 -80.39 -26.07
N ALA A 31 -26.46 -80.60 -25.81
CA ALA A 31 -25.51 -80.95 -26.86
C ALA A 31 -25.89 -82.29 -27.52
N PRO A 32 -25.77 -82.42 -28.85
CA PRO A 32 -26.00 -83.69 -29.53
C PRO A 32 -25.11 -84.80 -28.94
N GLY A 33 -25.71 -85.94 -28.57
CA GLY A 33 -25.02 -87.03 -27.88
C GLY A 33 -23.95 -87.74 -28.72
N VAL A 34 -24.03 -87.64 -30.05
CA VAL A 34 -22.99 -88.13 -30.98
C VAL A 34 -22.41 -86.93 -31.74
N THR A 35 -21.11 -86.70 -31.61
CA THR A 35 -20.45 -85.52 -32.18
C THR A 35 -19.46 -85.86 -33.28
N TYR A 36 -19.33 -84.96 -34.25
CA TYR A 36 -18.37 -85.03 -35.35
C TYR A 36 -17.57 -83.72 -35.42
N PRO A 37 -16.30 -83.77 -35.89
CA PRO A 37 -15.53 -82.56 -36.19
C PRO A 37 -16.33 -81.59 -37.09
N GLY A 38 -16.33 -80.29 -36.77
CA GLY A 38 -16.97 -79.26 -37.59
C GLY A 38 -18.50 -79.22 -37.57
N MET A 39 -19.16 -80.12 -36.82
CA MET A 39 -20.62 -80.18 -36.67
C MET A 39 -21.19 -78.87 -36.10
N TRP A 40 -22.29 -78.39 -36.67
CA TRP A 40 -23.05 -77.25 -36.16
C TRP A 40 -24.07 -77.69 -35.11
N TRP A 41 -24.24 -76.89 -34.07
CA TRP A 41 -25.28 -77.02 -33.06
C TRP A 41 -25.87 -75.66 -32.73
N SER A 42 -27.17 -75.52 -32.98
CA SER A 42 -27.95 -74.38 -32.49
C SER A 42 -28.32 -74.62 -31.02
N ASP A 43 -27.52 -74.11 -30.10
CA ASP A 43 -27.75 -74.24 -28.65
C ASP A 43 -28.86 -73.27 -28.24
N THR A 44 -30.08 -73.79 -28.13
CA THR A 44 -31.26 -72.98 -27.78
C THR A 44 -31.31 -72.61 -26.31
N ALA A 45 -30.54 -73.31 -25.44
CA ALA A 45 -30.47 -72.97 -24.01
C ALA A 45 -29.67 -71.69 -23.81
N SER A 46 -28.53 -71.61 -24.50
CA SER A 46 -27.61 -70.48 -24.42
C SER A 46 -27.88 -69.40 -25.47
N GLY A 47 -28.76 -69.67 -26.45
CA GLY A 47 -29.09 -68.73 -27.53
C GLY A 47 -27.92 -68.46 -28.49
N VAL A 48 -27.06 -69.45 -28.76
CA VAL A 48 -25.88 -69.29 -29.61
C VAL A 48 -25.71 -70.43 -30.61
N LEU A 49 -25.08 -70.13 -31.75
CA LEU A 49 -24.65 -71.11 -32.72
C LEU A 49 -23.22 -71.55 -32.37
N LYS A 50 -23.05 -72.85 -32.10
CA LYS A 50 -21.79 -73.48 -31.78
C LYS A 50 -21.34 -74.41 -32.92
N GLN A 51 -20.04 -74.53 -33.09
CA GLN A 51 -19.41 -75.48 -34.01
C GLN A 51 -18.40 -76.34 -33.26
N ARG A 52 -18.39 -77.66 -33.51
CA ARG A 52 -17.32 -78.52 -33.00
C ARG A 52 -15.98 -78.13 -33.61
N ASN A 53 -14.94 -78.08 -32.77
CA ASN A 53 -13.58 -77.87 -33.25
C ASN A 53 -13.10 -79.03 -34.15
N ALA A 54 -12.00 -78.82 -34.87
CA ALA A 54 -11.45 -79.82 -35.81
C ALA A 54 -11.02 -81.12 -35.11
N GLY A 55 -10.64 -81.05 -33.84
CA GLY A 55 -10.30 -82.22 -33.01
C GLY A 55 -11.50 -82.97 -32.43
N ASN A 56 -12.74 -82.48 -32.63
CA ASN A 56 -13.96 -83.00 -32.00
C ASN A 56 -13.90 -83.06 -30.45
N THR A 57 -13.08 -82.23 -29.82
CA THR A 57 -12.86 -82.20 -28.37
C THR A 57 -13.66 -81.09 -27.67
N GLY A 58 -13.93 -79.97 -28.35
CA GLY A 58 -14.62 -78.80 -27.78
C GLY A 58 -15.66 -78.18 -28.70
N TRP A 59 -16.56 -77.39 -28.15
CA TRP A 59 -17.52 -76.55 -28.89
C TRP A 59 -17.01 -75.11 -28.90
N VAL A 60 -17.04 -74.46 -30.06
CA VAL A 60 -16.63 -73.07 -30.21
C VAL A 60 -17.84 -72.24 -30.64
N VAL A 61 -18.07 -71.11 -29.98
CA VAL A 61 -19.16 -70.18 -30.33
C VAL A 61 -18.80 -69.48 -31.64
N ARG A 62 -19.79 -69.32 -32.53
CA ARG A 62 -19.61 -68.76 -33.88
C ARG A 62 -20.53 -67.58 -34.17
N ALA A 63 -21.74 -67.61 -33.61
CA ALA A 63 -22.69 -66.53 -33.76
C ALA A 63 -23.68 -66.53 -32.58
N SER A 64 -24.22 -65.35 -32.29
CA SER A 64 -25.43 -65.26 -31.46
C SER A 64 -26.65 -65.68 -32.28
N LEU A 65 -27.58 -66.41 -31.67
CA LEU A 65 -28.93 -66.64 -32.21
C LEU A 65 -29.93 -65.61 -31.67
N ALA A 66 -29.47 -64.61 -30.92
CA ALA A 66 -30.32 -63.58 -30.35
C ALA A 66 -30.75 -62.53 -31.37
N GLU A 67 -31.99 -62.05 -31.23
CA GLU A 67 -32.54 -60.98 -32.07
C GLU A 67 -32.11 -59.57 -31.62
N THR A 68 -31.67 -59.41 -30.37
CA THR A 68 -31.24 -58.12 -29.80
C THR A 68 -29.73 -58.09 -29.56
N MET A 69 -29.04 -57.16 -30.22
CA MET A 69 -27.57 -56.99 -30.14
C MET A 69 -27.12 -55.89 -29.18
N VAL A 70 -27.98 -54.96 -28.79
CA VAL A 70 -27.67 -53.89 -27.82
C VAL A 70 -28.53 -54.06 -26.58
N VAL A 71 -27.91 -54.23 -25.42
CA VAL A 71 -28.60 -54.54 -24.15
C VAL A 71 -28.30 -53.46 -23.12
N PRO A 72 -29.30 -52.67 -22.68
CA PRO A 72 -29.11 -51.72 -21.60
C PRO A 72 -29.04 -52.41 -20.24
N ARG A 73 -28.19 -51.92 -19.33
CA ARG A 73 -28.08 -52.41 -17.94
C ARG A 73 -28.01 -51.27 -16.92
N VAL A 74 -28.64 -51.48 -15.77
CA VAL A 74 -28.66 -50.53 -14.63
C VAL A 74 -28.22 -51.20 -13.31
N ALA A 75 -27.99 -52.51 -13.33
CA ALA A 75 -27.57 -53.34 -12.21
C ALA A 75 -26.89 -54.61 -12.74
N ASP A 76 -26.25 -55.36 -11.83
CA ASP A 76 -25.51 -56.55 -12.20
C ASP A 76 -26.40 -57.69 -12.74
N THR A 77 -25.88 -58.33 -13.78
CA THR A 77 -26.38 -59.56 -14.39
C THR A 77 -25.19 -60.17 -15.09
N ALA A 78 -24.75 -61.36 -14.66
CA ALA A 78 -23.51 -61.95 -15.16
C ALA A 78 -23.46 -62.00 -16.69
N LEU A 79 -22.32 -61.61 -17.27
CA LEU A 79 -22.07 -61.84 -18.70
C LEU A 79 -21.85 -63.32 -18.93
N VAL A 80 -22.75 -63.94 -19.70
CA VAL A 80 -22.80 -65.38 -19.94
C VAL A 80 -22.54 -65.70 -21.41
N VAL A 81 -22.46 -67.00 -21.75
CA VAL A 81 -22.26 -67.47 -23.13
C VAL A 81 -23.23 -66.82 -24.13
N GLY A 82 -24.48 -66.57 -23.72
CA GLY A 82 -25.51 -65.95 -24.55
C GLY A 82 -25.27 -64.46 -24.89
N ASP A 83 -24.34 -63.78 -24.21
CA ASP A 83 -23.97 -62.40 -24.51
C ASP A 83 -22.88 -62.29 -25.59
N TYR A 84 -22.50 -63.41 -26.21
CA TYR A 84 -21.56 -63.44 -27.32
C TYR A 84 -21.95 -62.43 -28.42
N GLY A 85 -21.04 -61.51 -28.74
CA GLY A 85 -21.22 -60.53 -29.80
C GLY A 85 -22.16 -59.37 -29.48
N ARG A 86 -22.73 -59.30 -28.26
CA ARG A 86 -23.62 -58.21 -27.86
C ARG A 86 -22.84 -56.98 -27.38
N CYS A 87 -23.47 -55.81 -27.51
CA CYS A 87 -23.05 -54.54 -26.94
C CYS A 87 -23.88 -54.23 -25.70
N ILE A 88 -23.22 -54.11 -24.56
CA ILE A 88 -23.84 -53.82 -23.27
C ILE A 88 -23.65 -52.34 -22.97
N ILE A 89 -24.75 -51.64 -22.73
CA ILE A 89 -24.75 -50.22 -22.37
C ILE A 89 -25.18 -50.10 -20.92
N ALA A 90 -24.21 -49.92 -20.02
CA ALA A 90 -24.45 -49.84 -18.58
C ALA A 90 -24.56 -48.40 -18.09
N THR A 91 -25.34 -48.19 -17.03
CA THR A 91 -25.40 -46.93 -16.29
C THR A 91 -25.40 -47.20 -14.77
N GLY A 92 -24.92 -46.24 -13.98
CA GLY A 92 -24.83 -46.35 -12.52
C GLY A 92 -23.40 -46.55 -12.01
N SER A 93 -23.25 -47.03 -10.77
CA SER A 93 -21.96 -47.43 -10.20
C SER A 93 -22.11 -48.76 -9.48
N TRP A 94 -21.54 -49.82 -10.04
CA TRP A 94 -21.67 -51.20 -9.56
C TRP A 94 -20.66 -52.11 -10.26
N THR A 95 -20.57 -53.36 -9.80
CA THR A 95 -19.66 -54.37 -10.35
C THR A 95 -20.42 -55.28 -11.32
N GLN A 96 -19.97 -55.32 -12.57
CA GLN A 96 -20.42 -56.24 -13.59
C GLN A 96 -19.67 -57.56 -13.46
N SER A 97 -20.37 -58.63 -13.12
CA SER A 97 -19.81 -59.97 -13.08
C SER A 97 -19.69 -60.59 -14.47
N LEU A 98 -18.61 -61.34 -14.71
CA LEU A 98 -18.44 -62.20 -15.88
C LEU A 98 -18.45 -63.66 -15.42
N ASP A 99 -19.10 -64.55 -16.18
CA ASP A 99 -18.99 -65.99 -15.95
C ASP A 99 -17.56 -66.47 -16.25
N GLY A 100 -17.18 -67.65 -15.72
CA GLY A 100 -15.79 -68.12 -15.79
C GLY A 100 -15.28 -68.26 -17.22
N ALA A 101 -14.01 -67.92 -17.47
CA ALA A 101 -13.38 -67.95 -18.79
C ALA A 101 -13.45 -69.35 -19.43
N ALA A 102 -13.30 -70.40 -18.63
CA ALA A 102 -13.48 -71.78 -19.09
C ALA A 102 -14.91 -72.09 -19.56
N THR A 103 -15.92 -71.47 -18.95
CA THR A 103 -17.34 -71.60 -19.30
C THR A 103 -17.69 -70.81 -20.55
N LEU A 104 -17.21 -69.57 -20.65
CA LEU A 104 -17.41 -68.71 -21.82
C LEU A 104 -16.67 -69.24 -23.05
N GLY A 105 -15.50 -69.83 -22.84
CA GLY A 105 -14.69 -70.50 -23.85
C GLY A 105 -13.86 -69.54 -24.69
N ASP A 106 -12.82 -70.09 -25.32
CA ASP A 106 -11.94 -69.34 -26.21
C ASP A 106 -12.71 -68.74 -27.40
N GLY A 107 -12.44 -67.46 -27.66
CA GLY A 107 -13.04 -66.68 -28.73
C GLY A 107 -14.36 -66.00 -28.37
N TRP A 108 -14.87 -66.17 -27.15
CA TRP A 108 -16.03 -65.39 -26.68
C TRP A 108 -15.67 -63.90 -26.55
N TYR A 109 -16.59 -63.02 -26.91
CA TYR A 109 -16.44 -61.59 -26.69
C TYR A 109 -17.77 -60.87 -26.46
N ALA A 110 -17.69 -59.73 -25.76
CA ALA A 110 -18.79 -58.77 -25.63
C ALA A 110 -18.23 -57.34 -25.68
N GLU A 111 -19.02 -56.41 -26.20
CA GLU A 111 -18.71 -54.97 -26.16
C GLU A 111 -19.39 -54.34 -24.96
N TYR A 112 -18.72 -53.43 -24.27
CA TYR A 112 -19.20 -52.83 -23.03
C TYR A 112 -18.96 -51.33 -23.01
N ARG A 113 -19.99 -50.55 -22.69
CA ARG A 113 -19.93 -49.10 -22.57
C ARG A 113 -20.55 -48.63 -21.27
N ASN A 114 -19.82 -47.80 -20.53
CA ASN A 114 -20.39 -47.05 -19.42
C ASN A 114 -20.97 -45.73 -19.94
N ASN A 115 -22.29 -45.63 -19.98
CA ASN A 115 -23.02 -44.42 -20.38
C ASN A 115 -23.61 -43.67 -19.17
N GLY A 116 -23.26 -44.09 -17.95
CA GLY A 116 -23.66 -43.45 -16.70
C GLY A 116 -22.66 -42.42 -16.21
N THR A 117 -22.90 -41.89 -15.00
CA THR A 117 -22.05 -40.92 -14.30
C THR A 117 -21.18 -41.55 -13.20
N GLY A 118 -21.40 -42.83 -12.89
CA GLY A 118 -20.61 -43.59 -11.92
C GLY A 118 -19.59 -44.52 -12.60
N VAL A 119 -18.76 -45.21 -11.81
CA VAL A 119 -17.78 -46.17 -12.33
C VAL A 119 -18.40 -47.57 -12.36
N ILE A 120 -18.23 -48.27 -13.48
CA ILE A 120 -18.56 -49.70 -13.60
C ILE A 120 -17.29 -50.52 -13.45
N THR A 121 -17.30 -51.52 -12.57
CA THR A 121 -16.16 -52.42 -12.37
C THR A 121 -16.45 -53.74 -13.09
N LEU A 122 -15.62 -54.13 -14.06
CA LEU A 122 -15.67 -55.44 -14.70
C LEU A 122 -14.91 -56.46 -13.84
N ASP A 123 -15.58 -57.54 -13.47
CA ASP A 123 -15.09 -58.52 -12.49
C ASP A 123 -15.29 -59.97 -12.98
N PRO A 124 -14.22 -60.63 -13.46
CA PRO A 124 -14.21 -62.07 -13.72
C PRO A 124 -14.52 -62.88 -12.45
N ILE A 125 -15.52 -63.75 -12.51
CA ILE A 125 -15.78 -64.67 -11.40
C ILE A 125 -14.65 -65.72 -11.32
N SER A 126 -14.36 -66.23 -10.11
CA SER A 126 -13.45 -67.36 -9.88
C SER A 126 -11.93 -67.07 -9.89
N GLY A 127 -11.50 -65.86 -9.51
CA GLY A 127 -10.08 -65.54 -9.28
C GLY A 127 -9.23 -65.43 -10.55
N GLU A 128 -9.89 -65.43 -11.70
CA GLU A 128 -9.31 -65.19 -13.02
C GLU A 128 -8.93 -63.70 -13.18
N THR A 129 -8.11 -63.39 -14.19
CA THR A 129 -7.64 -62.02 -14.43
C THR A 129 -8.25 -61.43 -15.71
N ILE A 130 -8.44 -60.11 -15.68
CA ILE A 130 -8.74 -59.25 -16.82
C ILE A 130 -7.61 -58.23 -16.99
N ASP A 131 -6.93 -58.26 -18.15
CA ASP A 131 -5.70 -57.47 -18.41
C ASP A 131 -4.61 -57.65 -17.33
N GLY A 132 -4.51 -58.85 -16.74
CA GLY A 132 -3.58 -59.15 -15.66
C GLY A 132 -3.97 -58.61 -14.27
N ALA A 133 -5.14 -57.99 -14.12
CA ALA A 133 -5.70 -57.54 -12.85
C ALA A 133 -6.93 -58.38 -12.45
N SER A 134 -7.30 -58.42 -11.16
CA SER A 134 -8.51 -59.12 -10.72
C SER A 134 -9.80 -58.43 -11.17
N THR A 135 -9.76 -57.11 -11.39
CA THR A 135 -10.89 -56.32 -11.90
C THR A 135 -10.37 -55.16 -12.75
N VAL A 136 -11.20 -54.65 -13.65
CA VAL A 136 -10.92 -53.43 -14.44
C VAL A 136 -12.08 -52.44 -14.29
N GLN A 137 -11.76 -51.19 -13.97
CA GLN A 137 -12.75 -50.11 -13.90
C GLN A 137 -12.94 -49.42 -15.25
N LEU A 138 -14.19 -49.08 -15.55
CA LEU A 138 -14.61 -48.32 -16.72
C LEU A 138 -15.32 -47.04 -16.26
N ALA A 139 -14.67 -45.89 -16.47
CA ALA A 139 -15.17 -44.58 -16.04
C ALA A 139 -16.35 -44.10 -16.91
N PRO A 140 -17.10 -43.07 -16.46
CA PRO A 140 -18.18 -42.46 -17.25
C PRO A 140 -17.76 -42.13 -18.69
N GLY A 141 -18.50 -42.63 -19.68
CA GLY A 141 -18.26 -42.38 -21.10
C GLY A 141 -17.24 -43.30 -21.77
N GLU A 142 -16.50 -44.10 -20.99
CA GLU A 142 -15.54 -45.07 -21.52
C GLU A 142 -16.25 -46.32 -22.08
N ALA A 143 -15.59 -46.98 -23.02
CA ALA A 143 -16.02 -48.24 -23.59
C ALA A 143 -14.82 -49.17 -23.83
N CYS A 144 -15.07 -50.46 -23.84
CA CYS A 144 -14.08 -51.48 -24.20
C CYS A 144 -14.76 -52.71 -24.80
N LYS A 145 -14.00 -53.48 -25.57
CA LYS A 145 -14.37 -54.82 -26.01
C LYS A 145 -13.65 -55.84 -25.14
N ILE A 146 -14.38 -56.80 -24.60
CA ILE A 146 -13.87 -57.84 -23.71
C ILE A 146 -13.73 -59.13 -24.52
N PHE A 147 -12.54 -59.72 -24.55
CA PHE A 147 -12.25 -61.00 -25.19
C PHE A 147 -11.91 -62.05 -24.14
N CYS A 148 -12.36 -63.28 -24.36
CA CYS A 148 -12.05 -64.45 -23.54
C CYS A 148 -11.15 -65.43 -24.30
N SER A 149 -10.05 -65.86 -23.66
CA SER A 149 -9.10 -66.84 -24.21
C SER A 149 -9.41 -68.29 -23.78
N GLY A 150 -10.48 -68.49 -23.02
CA GLY A 150 -10.79 -69.76 -22.36
C GLY A 150 -10.09 -69.96 -21.01
N MET A 151 -9.22 -69.03 -20.60
CA MET A 151 -8.53 -69.03 -19.30
C MET A 151 -8.46 -67.65 -18.63
N GLU A 152 -8.45 -66.57 -19.41
CA GLU A 152 -8.41 -65.18 -18.91
C GLU A 152 -9.15 -64.22 -19.85
N PHE A 153 -9.31 -62.97 -19.40
CA PHE A 153 -9.97 -61.90 -20.14
C PHE A 153 -9.02 -60.78 -20.56
N HIS A 154 -9.29 -60.17 -21.70
CA HIS A 154 -8.56 -59.01 -22.20
C HIS A 154 -9.51 -57.92 -22.65
N THR A 155 -9.17 -56.66 -22.39
CA THR A 155 -9.89 -55.50 -22.92
C THR A 155 -9.15 -54.84 -24.07
N VAL A 156 -9.91 -54.40 -25.08
CA VAL A 156 -9.39 -53.61 -26.21
C VAL A 156 -10.22 -52.32 -26.32
N GLY A 157 -9.54 -51.20 -26.57
CA GLY A 157 -10.19 -49.90 -26.79
C GLY A 157 -10.48 -49.06 -25.54
N ARG A 158 -10.05 -49.51 -24.35
CA ARG A 158 -10.10 -48.71 -23.11
C ARG A 158 -9.08 -47.57 -23.19
N THR A 159 -9.49 -46.33 -22.91
CA THR A 159 -8.57 -45.17 -22.93
C THR A 159 -7.80 -45.11 -21.61
N ALA A 160 -6.48 -44.87 -21.65
CA ALA A 160 -5.65 -44.86 -20.45
C ALA A 160 -5.76 -43.53 -19.67
N SER A 161 -6.38 -43.56 -18.49
CA SER A 161 -6.68 -42.39 -17.65
C SER A 161 -5.48 -41.78 -16.90
N ALA A 162 -4.27 -42.35 -17.04
CA ALA A 162 -3.08 -41.92 -16.27
C ALA A 162 -2.54 -40.53 -16.68
N GLN A 163 -2.69 -40.10 -17.94
CA GLN A 163 -2.18 -38.81 -18.40
C GLN A 163 -3.06 -37.61 -17.99
N GLN A 164 -4.33 -37.82 -17.65
CA GLN A 164 -5.24 -36.73 -17.22
C GLN A 164 -5.14 -36.42 -15.72
N ASN A 165 -4.65 -37.35 -14.88
CA ASN A 165 -4.56 -37.17 -13.42
C ASN A 165 -3.27 -36.49 -12.92
N GLN A 166 -2.32 -36.14 -13.79
CA GLN A 166 -1.08 -35.43 -13.45
C GLN A 166 -0.37 -35.94 -12.17
N THR A 167 -0.20 -37.24 -12.00
CA THR A 167 0.30 -37.85 -10.74
C THR A 167 1.79 -37.57 -10.41
N ALA A 168 2.51 -36.85 -11.26
CA ALA A 168 3.87 -36.36 -11.01
C ALA A 168 3.85 -34.82 -10.97
N THR A 169 3.85 -34.24 -9.77
CA THR A 169 3.82 -32.79 -9.52
C THR A 169 5.14 -32.28 -8.91
N ALA A 170 5.25 -30.96 -8.74
CA ALA A 170 6.30 -30.33 -7.93
C ALA A 170 6.37 -30.92 -6.51
N PHE A 171 7.56 -30.91 -5.90
CA PHE A 171 7.71 -31.18 -4.48
C PHE A 171 7.26 -29.95 -3.67
N ASP A 172 6.28 -30.11 -2.79
CA ASP A 172 5.99 -29.08 -1.79
C ASP A 172 7.13 -29.01 -0.76
N SER A 173 7.72 -27.83 -0.59
CA SER A 173 8.74 -27.64 0.43
C SER A 173 8.12 -27.64 1.83
N THR A 174 8.91 -28.05 2.82
CA THR A 174 8.55 -28.01 4.25
C THR A 174 9.58 -27.22 5.04
N GLY A 175 9.39 -27.02 6.35
CA GLY A 175 10.30 -26.28 7.23
C GLY A 175 9.76 -24.91 7.63
N VAL A 176 10.67 -23.97 7.92
CA VAL A 176 10.35 -22.57 8.24
C VAL A 176 11.38 -21.70 7.52
N ALA A 177 10.93 -20.73 6.73
CA ALA A 177 11.83 -19.79 6.05
C ALA A 177 12.80 -19.14 7.05
N PRO A 178 14.10 -19.02 6.73
CA PRO A 178 14.74 -19.27 5.43
C PRO A 178 15.22 -20.73 5.19
N SER A 179 14.83 -21.69 6.03
CA SER A 179 15.28 -23.09 5.95
C SER A 179 14.20 -24.00 5.36
N TYR A 180 14.34 -24.35 4.08
CA TYR A 180 13.44 -25.24 3.38
C TYR A 180 13.96 -26.69 3.35
N ALA A 181 13.05 -27.66 3.33
CA ALA A 181 13.38 -29.08 3.24
C ALA A 181 12.52 -29.82 2.21
N LEU A 182 13.12 -30.81 1.54
CA LEU A 182 12.45 -31.77 0.65
C LEU A 182 12.76 -33.21 1.07
N THR A 183 11.79 -34.11 0.93
CA THR A 183 11.93 -35.52 1.28
C THR A 183 11.47 -36.41 0.12
N PRO A 184 12.18 -36.41 -1.02
CA PRO A 184 11.84 -37.25 -2.16
C PRO A 184 11.92 -38.74 -1.80
N VAL A 185 11.11 -39.55 -2.49
CA VAL A 185 11.10 -41.02 -2.36
C VAL A 185 11.38 -41.62 -3.74
N PRO A 186 12.41 -42.47 -3.90
CA PRO A 186 13.42 -42.87 -2.91
C PRO A 186 14.30 -41.68 -2.42
N ALA A 187 14.75 -41.75 -1.17
CA ALA A 187 15.61 -40.73 -0.59
C ALA A 187 16.97 -40.67 -1.31
N LEU A 188 17.50 -39.47 -1.53
CA LEU A 188 18.83 -39.29 -2.08
C LEU A 188 19.90 -39.66 -1.04
N THR A 189 20.97 -40.30 -1.49
CA THR A 189 22.12 -40.67 -0.65
C THR A 189 23.28 -39.66 -0.72
N ALA A 190 23.34 -38.81 -1.75
CA ALA A 190 24.27 -37.70 -1.89
C ALA A 190 23.75 -36.66 -2.91
N TYR A 191 24.23 -35.42 -2.81
CA TYR A 191 24.01 -34.43 -3.88
C TYR A 191 24.95 -34.71 -5.05
N ALA A 192 24.38 -34.97 -6.22
CA ALA A 192 25.14 -34.99 -7.47
C ALA A 192 24.99 -33.64 -8.19
N GLY A 193 26.08 -33.14 -8.77
CA GLY A 193 26.04 -31.94 -9.60
C GLY A 193 25.02 -32.10 -10.75
N ASN A 194 24.34 -31.01 -11.09
CA ASN A 194 23.26 -30.91 -12.06
C ASN A 194 21.96 -31.65 -11.72
N THR A 195 21.79 -32.13 -10.48
CA THR A 195 20.49 -32.67 -10.03
C THR A 195 19.47 -31.54 -10.00
N ARG A 196 18.27 -31.79 -10.54
CA ARG A 196 17.17 -30.80 -10.58
C ARG A 196 15.98 -31.21 -9.72
N PHE A 197 15.34 -30.22 -9.11
CA PHE A 197 14.09 -30.36 -8.37
C PHE A 197 13.10 -29.30 -8.83
N HIS A 198 11.91 -29.73 -9.22
CA HIS A 198 10.78 -28.83 -9.42
C HIS A 198 10.07 -28.66 -8.07
N VAL A 199 10.10 -27.46 -7.50
CA VAL A 199 9.71 -27.21 -6.10
C VAL A 199 8.58 -26.20 -6.05
N LYS A 200 7.59 -26.45 -5.20
CA LYS A 200 6.60 -25.47 -4.77
C LYS A 200 6.96 -24.97 -3.37
N PHE A 201 7.28 -23.68 -3.25
CA PHE A 201 7.66 -23.10 -1.97
C PHE A 201 6.43 -22.84 -1.08
N HIS A 202 6.41 -23.35 0.14
CA HIS A 202 5.28 -23.13 1.07
C HIS A 202 5.28 -21.74 1.74
N ALA A 203 6.42 -21.03 1.76
CA ALA A 203 6.60 -19.73 2.41
C ALA A 203 7.51 -18.81 1.59
N ALA A 204 7.49 -17.50 1.88
CA ALA A 204 8.38 -16.52 1.27
C ALA A 204 9.78 -16.55 1.92
N GLY A 205 10.82 -16.32 1.11
CA GLY A 205 12.22 -16.33 1.57
C GLY A 205 12.65 -15.03 2.27
N THR A 206 13.82 -15.07 2.91
CA THR A 206 14.39 -13.91 3.62
C THR A 206 15.78 -13.49 3.13
N GLY A 207 16.25 -14.03 1.99
CA GLY A 207 17.52 -13.68 1.35
C GLY A 207 18.74 -14.49 1.82
N ALA A 208 18.61 -15.25 2.90
CA ALA A 208 19.59 -16.24 3.38
C ALA A 208 19.04 -17.67 3.22
N ASP A 209 18.26 -17.90 2.17
CA ASP A 209 17.47 -19.11 1.97
C ASP A 209 18.33 -20.34 1.69
N THR A 210 17.97 -21.47 2.29
CA THR A 210 18.66 -22.76 2.13
C THR A 210 17.67 -23.89 1.86
N LEU A 211 18.13 -24.92 1.14
CA LEU A 211 17.38 -26.14 0.86
C LEU A 211 18.14 -27.36 1.39
N ASN A 212 17.46 -28.21 2.15
CA ASN A 212 17.97 -29.50 2.60
C ASN A 212 17.11 -30.64 2.01
N VAL A 213 17.69 -31.44 1.13
CA VAL A 213 17.01 -32.57 0.50
C VAL A 213 17.45 -33.87 1.15
N SER A 214 16.50 -34.72 1.55
CA SER A 214 16.78 -36.04 2.16
C SER A 214 17.72 -35.97 3.37
N THR A 215 17.72 -34.85 4.11
CA THR A 215 18.59 -34.61 5.29
C THR A 215 20.10 -34.63 5.00
N LEU A 216 20.52 -34.49 3.74
CA LEU A 216 21.93 -34.53 3.31
C LEU A 216 22.76 -33.30 3.71
N GLY A 217 22.12 -32.27 4.26
CA GLY A 217 22.73 -31.01 4.67
C GLY A 217 22.18 -29.83 3.87
N ALA A 218 21.97 -28.71 4.54
CA ALA A 218 21.42 -27.51 3.92
C ALA A 218 22.43 -26.86 2.96
N LYS A 219 21.98 -26.51 1.76
CA LYS A 219 22.75 -25.77 0.75
C LYS A 219 22.04 -24.45 0.47
N SER A 220 22.80 -23.39 0.19
CA SER A 220 22.18 -22.09 -0.13
C SER A 220 21.35 -22.20 -1.39
N ILE A 221 20.23 -21.49 -1.43
CA ILE A 221 19.49 -21.23 -2.64
C ILE A 221 20.01 -19.90 -3.22
N LYS A 222 20.24 -19.84 -4.53
CA LYS A 222 20.74 -18.69 -5.27
C LYS A 222 19.95 -18.49 -6.55
N GLN A 223 20.06 -17.31 -7.13
CA GLN A 223 19.61 -17.01 -8.49
C GLN A 223 20.70 -16.21 -9.22
N TYR A 224 20.66 -16.20 -10.54
CA TYR A 224 21.53 -15.32 -11.33
C TYR A 224 20.95 -13.90 -11.38
N ASP A 225 21.81 -12.89 -11.24
CA ASP A 225 21.48 -11.51 -11.58
C ASP A 225 21.54 -11.29 -13.11
N SER A 226 21.19 -10.08 -13.55
CA SER A 226 21.20 -9.72 -14.98
C SER A 226 22.59 -9.70 -15.63
N VAL A 227 23.65 -9.86 -14.84
CA VAL A 227 25.06 -9.88 -15.27
C VAL A 227 25.66 -11.30 -15.13
N GLY A 228 24.89 -12.26 -14.61
CA GLY A 228 25.30 -13.65 -14.45
C GLY A 228 25.98 -13.97 -13.11
N ASN A 229 25.97 -13.07 -12.13
CA ASN A 229 26.48 -13.39 -10.79
C ASN A 229 25.42 -14.11 -9.96
N LYS A 230 25.85 -15.01 -9.06
CA LYS A 230 24.95 -15.61 -8.07
C LYS A 230 24.62 -14.61 -6.97
N VAL A 231 23.35 -14.33 -6.76
CA VAL A 231 22.83 -13.44 -5.72
C VAL A 231 21.82 -14.18 -4.82
N ALA A 232 21.42 -13.52 -3.72
CA ALA A 232 20.31 -14.00 -2.89
C ALA A 232 19.03 -14.15 -3.73
N PRO A 233 18.26 -15.24 -3.54
CA PRO A 233 17.06 -15.49 -4.33
C PRO A 233 15.90 -14.61 -3.86
N VAL A 234 14.96 -14.35 -4.75
CA VAL A 234 13.64 -13.78 -4.40
C VAL A 234 12.61 -14.92 -4.49
N ILE A 235 12.12 -15.37 -3.34
CA ILE A 235 11.17 -16.48 -3.21
C ILE A 235 9.87 -15.96 -2.61
N VAL A 236 8.74 -16.24 -3.26
CA VAL A 236 7.39 -15.94 -2.74
C VAL A 236 6.64 -17.22 -2.37
N ALA A 237 5.75 -17.14 -1.39
CA ALA A 237 4.93 -18.29 -0.98
C ALA A 237 4.03 -18.75 -2.15
N GLY A 238 3.98 -20.06 -2.37
CA GLY A 238 3.27 -20.71 -3.46
C GLY A 238 4.03 -20.73 -4.80
N GLN A 239 5.23 -20.16 -4.89
CA GLN A 239 6.02 -20.14 -6.12
C GLN A 239 6.43 -21.56 -6.53
N LEU A 240 6.17 -21.90 -7.79
CA LEU A 240 6.79 -23.03 -8.48
C LEU A 240 8.12 -22.56 -9.09
N ALA A 241 9.18 -23.32 -8.87
CA ALA A 241 10.50 -23.02 -9.41
C ALA A 241 11.30 -24.30 -9.70
N ASP A 242 12.11 -24.27 -10.75
CA ASP A 242 13.11 -25.27 -11.08
C ASP A 242 14.46 -24.92 -10.45
N LEU A 243 14.91 -25.77 -9.52
CA LEU A 243 16.18 -25.63 -8.84
C LEU A 243 17.18 -26.65 -9.38
N ALA A 244 18.38 -26.22 -9.75
CA ALA A 244 19.49 -27.09 -10.12
C ALA A 244 20.63 -26.99 -9.09
N TYR A 245 21.08 -28.12 -8.55
CA TYR A 245 22.29 -28.16 -7.73
C TYR A 245 23.53 -28.08 -8.61
N ASP A 246 24.38 -27.07 -8.44
CA ASP A 246 25.54 -26.86 -9.32
C ASP A 246 26.87 -27.36 -8.74
N GLY A 247 26.81 -28.12 -7.64
CA GLY A 247 27.97 -28.62 -6.91
C GLY A 247 28.28 -27.83 -5.63
N VAL A 248 27.74 -26.61 -5.48
CA VAL A 248 27.89 -25.79 -4.28
C VAL A 248 26.52 -25.33 -3.74
N ASP A 249 25.70 -24.74 -4.61
CA ASP A 249 24.40 -24.13 -4.26
C ASP A 249 23.27 -24.74 -5.10
N PHE A 250 22.04 -24.58 -4.63
CA PHE A 250 20.86 -24.72 -5.48
C PHE A 250 20.58 -23.42 -6.21
N VAL A 251 20.63 -23.45 -7.53
CA VAL A 251 20.37 -22.28 -8.38
C VAL A 251 18.98 -22.38 -8.99
N ILE A 252 18.14 -21.37 -8.77
CA ILE A 252 16.84 -21.22 -9.42
C ILE A 252 17.09 -20.87 -10.90
N LEU A 253 16.53 -21.67 -11.81
CA LEU A 253 16.71 -21.53 -13.26
C LEU A 253 15.66 -20.63 -13.90
N ASP A 254 14.50 -20.53 -13.27
CA ASP A 254 13.34 -19.73 -13.64
C ASP A 254 13.04 -18.66 -12.56
N PRO A 255 14.02 -17.81 -12.21
CA PRO A 255 13.82 -16.81 -11.18
C PRO A 255 12.71 -15.83 -11.59
N LEU A 256 12.02 -15.30 -10.60
CA LEU A 256 11.09 -14.20 -10.83
C LEU A 256 11.83 -13.04 -11.52
N PRO A 257 11.18 -12.31 -12.44
CA PRO A 257 11.79 -11.16 -13.08
C PRO A 257 12.37 -10.22 -12.01
N PRO A 258 13.61 -9.72 -12.17
CA PRO A 258 14.11 -8.69 -11.29
C PRO A 258 13.13 -7.52 -11.33
N ALA A 259 12.78 -6.97 -10.16
CA ALA A 259 11.92 -5.80 -10.10
C ALA A 259 12.57 -4.68 -10.91
N LEU A 260 12.06 -4.43 -12.12
CA LEU A 260 12.57 -3.37 -12.98
C LEU A 260 12.32 -2.06 -12.25
N GLY A 261 13.39 -1.30 -11.98
CA GLY A 261 13.26 0.10 -11.63
C GLY A 261 12.56 0.81 -12.78
N MET A 262 11.27 1.08 -12.65
CA MET A 262 10.56 1.89 -13.62
C MET A 262 11.08 3.31 -13.47
N SER A 263 11.79 3.81 -14.49
CA SER A 263 12.13 5.24 -14.55
C SER A 263 10.82 6.02 -14.62
N VAL A 264 10.52 6.77 -13.57
CA VAL A 264 9.35 7.64 -13.50
C VAL A 264 9.72 9.02 -14.05
N PRO A 265 8.81 9.69 -14.79
CA PRO A 265 9.08 11.03 -15.30
C PRO A 265 9.44 12.05 -14.21
N VAL A 266 8.82 11.92 -13.02
CA VAL A 266 9.06 12.71 -11.82
C VAL A 266 8.87 11.82 -10.60
N ARG A 267 9.71 12.00 -9.58
CA ARG A 267 9.70 11.20 -8.34
C ARG A 267 8.90 11.92 -7.24
N GLN A 268 8.51 11.20 -6.19
CA GLN A 268 7.83 11.75 -5.00
C GLN A 268 6.62 12.64 -5.33
N THR A 269 5.72 12.11 -6.16
CA THR A 269 4.56 12.85 -6.65
C THR A 269 3.46 11.92 -7.14
N VAL A 270 2.27 12.47 -7.33
CA VAL A 270 1.20 11.79 -8.06
C VAL A 270 1.45 12.03 -9.56
N LEU A 271 1.55 10.97 -10.34
CA LEU A 271 1.92 11.06 -11.76
C LEU A 271 0.71 11.36 -12.66
N SER A 272 -0.45 10.79 -12.33
CA SER A 272 -1.70 10.93 -13.09
C SER A 272 -2.90 10.49 -12.24
N GLY A 273 -4.10 10.89 -12.65
CA GLY A 273 -5.37 10.44 -12.08
C GLY A 273 -6.55 11.24 -12.62
N VAL A 274 -7.65 11.24 -11.88
CA VAL A 274 -8.86 12.01 -12.19
C VAL A 274 -8.58 13.51 -12.20
N ALA A 275 -8.85 14.18 -13.32
CA ALA A 275 -8.66 15.61 -13.49
C ALA A 275 -9.99 16.39 -13.52
N ASP A 276 -9.94 17.68 -13.18
CA ASP A 276 -11.04 18.62 -13.37
C ASP A 276 -11.20 19.04 -14.84
N ALA A 277 -12.19 19.90 -15.14
CA ALA A 277 -12.45 20.41 -16.49
C ALA A 277 -11.28 21.23 -17.08
N ASN A 278 -10.33 21.67 -16.25
CA ASN A 278 -9.14 22.40 -16.65
C ASN A 278 -7.90 21.50 -16.73
N GLY A 279 -8.06 20.17 -16.58
CA GLY A 279 -6.96 19.21 -16.59
C GLY A 279 -6.11 19.20 -15.31
N ARG A 280 -6.61 19.78 -14.21
CA ARG A 280 -5.90 19.84 -12.91
C ARG A 280 -6.24 18.65 -12.04
N ALA A 281 -5.35 18.28 -11.13
CA ALA A 281 -5.57 17.17 -10.21
C ALA A 281 -6.86 17.34 -9.40
N ASN A 282 -7.71 16.32 -9.42
CA ASN A 282 -9.00 16.30 -8.73
C ASN A 282 -9.35 14.87 -8.24
N PHE A 283 -8.36 14.20 -7.67
CA PHE A 283 -8.46 12.79 -7.26
C PHE A 283 -8.83 12.62 -5.78
N ILE A 284 -8.96 13.70 -5.01
CA ILE A 284 -9.44 13.68 -3.62
C ILE A 284 -10.83 14.30 -3.59
N SER A 285 -11.76 13.66 -2.90
CA SER A 285 -13.11 14.18 -2.67
C SER A 285 -13.50 14.08 -1.20
N ALA A 286 -14.40 14.95 -0.76
CA ALA A 286 -15.01 14.82 0.56
C ALA A 286 -15.82 13.51 0.65
N GLY A 287 -15.59 12.75 1.71
CA GLY A 287 -16.33 11.54 2.06
C GLY A 287 -17.46 11.83 3.04
N ALA A 288 -17.92 10.78 3.72
CA ALA A 288 -18.93 10.92 4.75
C ALA A 288 -18.31 11.38 6.07
N GLY A 289 -18.84 12.47 6.65
CA GLY A 289 -18.33 13.01 7.91
C GLY A 289 -16.91 13.60 7.77
N LEU A 290 -16.05 13.34 8.75
CA LEU A 290 -14.65 13.77 8.77
C LEU A 290 -13.75 12.82 7.97
N ALA A 291 -14.14 12.53 6.72
CA ALA A 291 -13.44 11.59 5.85
C ALA A 291 -13.22 12.15 4.45
N CYS A 292 -12.18 11.67 3.78
CA CYS A 292 -11.89 11.93 2.37
C CYS A 292 -11.74 10.62 1.59
N SER A 293 -12.14 10.64 0.32
CA SER A 293 -12.04 9.51 -0.60
C SER A 293 -10.98 9.75 -1.67
N LEU A 294 -10.44 8.67 -2.24
CA LEU A 294 -9.63 8.70 -3.45
C LEU A 294 -10.47 8.32 -4.67
N SER A 295 -10.38 9.11 -5.74
CA SER A 295 -11.03 8.84 -7.02
C SER A 295 -10.00 8.29 -8.01
N ALA A 296 -10.28 7.10 -8.54
CA ALA A 296 -9.40 6.37 -9.45
C ALA A 296 -10.15 5.54 -10.52
N THR A 297 -11.48 5.44 -10.47
CA THR A 297 -12.28 4.69 -11.45
C THR A 297 -12.28 5.35 -12.82
N ALA A 298 -12.50 6.67 -12.88
CA ALA A 298 -12.56 7.40 -14.16
C ALA A 298 -11.18 7.54 -14.83
N ALA A 299 -10.11 7.58 -14.04
CA ALA A 299 -8.73 7.53 -14.50
C ALA A 299 -7.86 6.98 -13.38
N ALA A 300 -7.04 5.98 -13.70
CA ALA A 300 -6.19 5.32 -12.71
C ALA A 300 -5.26 6.32 -12.01
N LEU A 301 -5.29 6.29 -10.67
CA LEU A 301 -4.40 7.10 -9.85
C LEU A 301 -3.04 6.42 -9.78
N VAL A 302 -1.99 7.10 -10.24
CA VAL A 302 -0.62 6.57 -10.27
C VAL A 302 0.23 7.40 -9.31
N LEU A 303 0.86 6.73 -8.35
CA LEU A 303 1.65 7.33 -7.27
C LEU A 303 3.10 6.90 -7.42
N ALA A 304 4.04 7.86 -7.37
CA ALA A 304 5.47 7.58 -7.38
C ALA A 304 6.09 7.95 -6.02
N PHE A 305 6.70 6.96 -5.38
CA PHE A 305 7.40 7.08 -4.10
C PHE A 305 8.90 6.99 -4.34
N SER A 306 9.64 8.03 -3.96
CA SER A 306 11.09 7.97 -4.04
C SER A 306 11.67 7.19 -2.85
N ALA A 307 12.49 6.18 -3.15
CA ALA A 307 13.20 5.36 -2.15
C ALA A 307 14.72 5.54 -2.25
N GLY A 308 15.15 6.75 -2.64
CA GLY A 308 16.55 7.14 -2.76
C GLY A 308 17.28 6.56 -3.95
N PHE A 309 18.53 6.16 -3.74
CA PHE A 309 19.48 5.70 -4.77
C PHE A 309 20.13 4.38 -4.35
N GLY A 310 20.15 3.42 -5.28
CA GLY A 310 20.84 2.14 -5.15
C GLY A 310 22.07 2.07 -6.05
N PRO A 311 22.75 0.91 -6.10
CA PRO A 311 23.96 0.71 -6.90
C PRO A 311 23.78 1.03 -8.40
N SER A 312 22.56 0.87 -8.92
CA SER A 312 22.21 1.10 -10.32
C SER A 312 21.51 2.45 -10.59
N GLY A 313 21.49 3.37 -9.62
CA GLY A 313 20.89 4.71 -9.77
C GLY A 313 19.62 4.90 -8.94
N GLN A 314 18.67 5.67 -9.46
CA GLN A 314 17.42 6.04 -8.76
C GLN A 314 16.56 4.80 -8.47
N VAL A 315 16.02 4.72 -7.25
CA VAL A 315 15.11 3.64 -6.82
C VAL A 315 13.74 4.22 -6.52
N ASP A 316 12.77 3.94 -7.37
CA ASP A 316 11.38 4.39 -7.24
C ASP A 316 10.41 3.23 -7.12
N TYR A 317 9.36 3.45 -6.34
CA TYR A 317 8.20 2.58 -6.33
C TYR A 317 7.02 3.29 -6.97
N VAL A 318 6.33 2.58 -7.86
CA VAL A 318 5.10 3.07 -8.50
C VAL A 318 3.94 2.19 -8.06
N GLU A 319 2.89 2.82 -7.56
CA GLU A 319 1.65 2.13 -7.22
C GLU A 319 0.51 2.69 -8.08
N ARG A 320 -0.41 1.82 -8.48
CA ARG A 320 -1.55 2.18 -9.33
C ARG A 320 -2.84 1.71 -8.70
N LEU A 321 -3.72 2.66 -8.40
CA LEU A 321 -5.09 2.40 -8.00
C LEU A 321 -6.01 2.56 -9.22
N THR A 322 -6.90 1.60 -9.47
CA THR A 322 -7.80 1.58 -10.65
C THR A 322 -9.28 1.63 -10.27
N ALA A 323 -9.60 1.75 -8.98
CA ALA A 323 -10.95 1.84 -8.47
C ALA A 323 -10.99 2.86 -7.32
N ASP A 324 -12.10 3.58 -7.20
CA ASP A 324 -12.28 4.56 -6.12
C ASP A 324 -12.12 3.90 -4.74
N ALA A 325 -11.47 4.59 -3.82
CA ALA A 325 -11.36 4.19 -2.43
C ALA A 325 -12.16 5.16 -1.55
N ALA A 326 -13.39 4.77 -1.22
CA ALA A 326 -14.30 5.56 -0.40
C ALA A 326 -13.78 5.66 1.04
N ASN A 327 -13.85 6.88 1.62
CA ASN A 327 -13.40 7.18 2.99
C ASN A 327 -11.99 6.65 3.28
N PHE A 328 -11.09 6.70 2.28
CA PHE A 328 -9.71 6.25 2.39
C PHE A 328 -9.02 6.85 3.62
N TRP A 329 -9.22 8.16 3.85
CA TRP A 329 -8.96 8.78 5.16
C TRP A 329 -10.28 8.86 5.91
N SER A 330 -10.43 8.08 6.99
CA SER A 330 -11.73 7.87 7.65
C SER A 330 -11.96 8.66 8.94
N ALA A 331 -10.92 9.29 9.50
CA ALA A 331 -10.98 9.96 10.80
C ALA A 331 -10.05 11.17 10.86
N LEU A 332 -10.38 12.21 10.09
CA LEU A 332 -9.62 13.46 10.10
C LEU A 332 -9.93 14.28 11.38
N PRO A 333 -8.92 14.85 12.05
CA PRO A 333 -9.12 15.85 13.09
C PRO A 333 -10.10 16.94 12.67
N ALA A 334 -11.06 17.27 13.54
CA ALA A 334 -12.08 18.29 13.29
C ALA A 334 -11.51 19.72 13.37
N ASN A 335 -12.17 20.66 12.67
CA ASN A 335 -11.85 22.09 12.68
C ASN A 335 -10.38 22.41 12.31
N ASN A 336 -9.76 21.58 11.48
CA ASN A 336 -8.31 21.60 11.27
C ASN A 336 -7.95 21.57 9.78
N LEU A 337 -6.73 22.03 9.48
CA LEU A 337 -6.08 21.75 8.22
C LEU A 337 -5.29 20.45 8.35
N ASN A 338 -5.66 19.44 7.58
CA ASN A 338 -5.08 18.11 7.62
C ASN A 338 -4.24 17.87 6.36
N TYR A 339 -2.97 17.50 6.53
CA TYR A 339 -2.14 17.04 5.42
C TYR A 339 -2.39 15.56 5.17
N LEU A 340 -2.78 15.24 3.94
CA LEU A 340 -3.16 13.90 3.54
C LEU A 340 -1.97 13.17 2.94
N THR A 341 -1.72 11.98 3.48
CA THR A 341 -0.60 11.12 3.07
C THR A 341 -1.08 9.75 2.64
N VAL A 342 -0.36 9.18 1.68
CA VAL A 342 -0.46 7.78 1.29
C VAL A 342 0.88 7.14 1.60
N THR A 343 0.88 6.02 2.31
CA THR A 343 2.11 5.25 2.62
C THR A 343 2.05 3.90 1.92
N ARG A 344 3.13 3.56 1.22
CA ARG A 344 3.34 2.24 0.64
C ARG A 344 3.96 1.29 1.67
N ASN A 345 3.20 0.28 2.09
CA ASN A 345 3.63 -0.75 3.05
C ASN A 345 4.12 -2.04 2.37
N GLY A 346 4.15 -2.07 1.05
CA GLY A 346 4.48 -3.22 0.21
C GLY A 346 3.87 -3.04 -1.17
N SER A 347 4.20 -3.93 -2.10
CA SER A 347 3.65 -3.89 -3.46
C SER A 347 2.13 -4.00 -3.43
N GLY A 348 1.41 -3.04 -4.00
CA GLY A 348 -0.06 -2.99 -3.99
C GLY A 348 -0.71 -2.70 -2.64
N ASN A 349 0.08 -2.45 -1.58
CA ASN A 349 -0.43 -2.20 -0.23
C ASN A 349 -0.25 -0.73 0.15
N LEU A 350 -1.33 0.04 0.01
CA LEU A 350 -1.39 1.46 0.34
C LEU A 350 -2.20 1.67 1.62
N SER A 351 -1.68 2.53 2.50
CA SER A 351 -2.39 2.96 3.71
C SER A 351 -2.56 4.47 3.73
N ALA A 352 -3.68 4.90 4.29
CA ALA A 352 -3.98 6.29 4.54
C ALA A 352 -3.29 6.76 5.82
N GLY A 353 -2.75 7.98 5.80
CA GLY A 353 -2.33 8.69 6.99
C GLY A 353 -2.67 10.17 6.88
N SER A 354 -2.85 10.84 8.01
CA SER A 354 -3.00 12.29 8.06
C SER A 354 -2.17 12.87 9.20
N THR A 355 -1.72 14.11 9.05
CA THR A 355 -1.00 14.84 10.10
C THR A 355 -1.40 16.32 10.09
N LEU A 356 -1.28 16.97 11.24
CA LEU A 356 -1.39 18.43 11.36
C LEU A 356 -0.03 19.11 11.15
N ALA A 357 1.07 18.40 11.42
CA ALA A 357 2.41 18.93 11.21
C ALA A 357 2.72 19.05 9.70
N PRO A 358 3.08 20.24 9.19
CA PRO A 358 3.45 20.42 7.80
C PRO A 358 4.74 19.65 7.49
N VAL A 359 4.77 18.98 6.35
CA VAL A 359 5.99 18.35 5.82
C VAL A 359 7.01 19.41 5.46
N GLN A 360 8.28 19.11 5.74
CA GLN A 360 9.42 19.91 5.33
C GLN A 360 10.03 19.32 4.06
N TYR A 361 10.42 20.18 3.13
CA TYR A 361 11.18 19.82 1.95
C TYR A 361 12.49 20.58 2.00
N GLY A 362 13.62 19.92 1.76
CA GLY A 362 14.92 20.60 1.74
C GLY A 362 16.11 19.68 1.79
N TYR A 363 17.29 20.25 1.56
CA TYR A 363 18.58 19.54 1.69
C TYR A 363 19.03 19.34 3.14
N ALA A 364 18.35 19.99 4.10
CA ALA A 364 18.55 19.82 5.53
C ALA A 364 17.20 19.93 6.26
N TYR A 365 17.09 19.28 7.41
CA TYR A 365 15.93 19.39 8.28
C TYR A 365 15.90 20.76 8.96
N ASN A 366 14.77 21.47 8.88
CA ASN A 366 14.55 22.71 9.59
C ASN A 366 14.11 22.43 11.04
N LYS A 367 15.12 22.28 11.91
CA LYS A 367 14.94 22.08 13.35
C LYS A 367 14.18 23.24 14.02
N ALA A 368 14.34 24.46 13.50
CA ALA A 368 13.74 25.67 14.07
C ALA A 368 12.23 25.80 13.82
N ALA A 369 11.62 24.87 13.06
CA ALA A 369 10.19 24.84 12.85
C ALA A 369 9.40 24.37 14.09
N GLN A 370 10.05 23.72 15.05
CA GLN A 370 9.42 23.14 16.24
C GLN A 370 10.38 23.16 17.44
N ALA A 371 9.83 23.06 18.64
CA ALA A 371 10.60 22.80 19.86
C ALA A 371 9.80 21.95 20.84
N LEU A 372 10.48 21.06 21.55
CA LEU A 372 9.96 20.34 22.71
C LEU A 372 11.06 20.26 23.75
N LEU A 373 10.92 21.04 24.82
CA LEU A 373 11.84 21.11 25.95
C LEU A 373 11.20 20.37 27.13
N HIS A 374 11.66 19.15 27.38
CA HIS A 374 11.29 18.37 28.57
C HIS A 374 11.91 18.90 29.85
N PHE A 375 12.99 19.69 29.76
CA PHE A 375 13.79 20.11 30.92
C PHE A 375 14.27 18.95 31.80
N ASP A 376 14.41 17.76 31.23
CA ASP A 376 14.94 16.59 31.90
C ASP A 376 16.46 16.57 31.91
N GLY A 377 17.03 16.19 33.05
CA GLY A 377 18.47 16.03 33.19
C GLY A 377 18.94 16.13 34.64
N VAL A 378 20.21 16.48 34.80
CA VAL A 378 20.82 16.64 36.12
C VAL A 378 20.54 18.03 36.64
N ALA A 379 19.99 18.13 37.85
CA ALA A 379 19.78 19.41 38.54
C ALA A 379 21.10 20.20 38.64
N GLY A 380 21.04 21.49 38.35
CA GLY A 380 22.19 22.37 38.23
C GLY A 380 22.73 22.54 36.80
N SER A 381 22.31 21.71 35.84
CA SER A 381 22.70 21.86 34.43
C SER A 381 22.25 23.22 33.87
N THR A 382 23.17 23.92 33.20
CA THR A 382 22.88 25.13 32.42
C THR A 382 22.72 24.84 30.93
N SER A 383 22.84 23.57 30.55
CA SER A 383 22.62 23.09 29.18
C SER A 383 21.17 22.65 29.04
N PHE A 384 20.52 23.18 28.01
CA PHE A 384 19.13 22.90 27.67
C PHE A 384 19.10 22.34 26.24
N LEU A 385 18.57 21.13 26.11
CA LEU A 385 18.41 20.45 24.84
C LEU A 385 16.92 20.25 24.60
N ASP A 386 16.44 20.70 23.45
CA ASP A 386 15.12 20.29 22.95
C ASP A 386 15.27 19.09 22.03
N ASP A 387 14.18 18.33 21.89
CA ASP A 387 14.16 17.10 21.11
C ASP A 387 14.45 17.29 19.61
N PHE A 388 14.32 18.50 19.06
CA PHE A 388 14.66 18.81 17.67
C PHE A 388 16.11 19.28 17.50
N GLY A 389 16.83 19.49 18.61
CA GLY A 389 18.24 19.88 18.63
C GLY A 389 18.49 21.36 18.31
N ASN A 390 17.54 22.25 18.61
CA ASN A 390 17.83 23.68 18.62
C ASN A 390 18.76 24.02 19.81
N THR A 391 19.54 25.08 19.65
CA THR A 391 20.47 25.51 20.70
C THR A 391 19.77 26.49 21.62
N TRP A 392 19.65 26.14 22.91
CA TRP A 392 19.10 26.99 23.97
C TRP A 392 20.19 27.42 24.94
N THR A 393 20.24 28.73 25.21
CA THR A 393 21.26 29.35 26.05
C THR A 393 20.64 29.87 27.33
N ALA A 394 21.21 29.46 28.46
CA ALA A 394 20.89 30.00 29.78
C ALA A 394 21.24 31.48 29.89
N GLN A 395 20.44 32.24 30.62
CA GLN A 395 20.69 33.63 30.97
C GLN A 395 20.58 33.78 32.48
N GLY A 396 21.38 34.67 33.08
CA GLY A 396 21.47 34.77 34.53
C GLY A 396 21.88 33.44 35.18
N GLY A 397 21.18 33.06 36.24
CA GLY A 397 21.35 31.81 36.96
C GLY A 397 20.39 30.69 36.53
N ALA A 398 19.76 30.78 35.35
CA ALA A 398 18.84 29.76 34.82
C ALA A 398 19.52 28.39 34.69
N LYS A 399 18.86 27.34 35.17
CA LYS A 399 19.37 25.96 35.21
C LYS A 399 18.25 24.95 35.47
N LEU A 400 18.50 23.68 35.19
CA LEU A 400 17.59 22.59 35.55
C LEU A 400 17.50 22.43 37.07
N GLN A 401 16.30 22.24 37.59
CA GLN A 401 16.06 22.13 39.04
C GLN A 401 15.05 21.05 39.36
N SER A 402 15.28 20.31 40.44
CA SER A 402 14.43 19.19 40.88
C SER A 402 13.42 19.57 41.96
N ASN A 403 13.37 20.85 42.36
CA ASN A 403 12.43 21.33 43.36
C ASN A 403 10.96 21.19 42.92
N TRP A 404 10.72 21.24 41.62
CA TRP A 404 9.43 20.98 41.00
C TRP A 404 9.65 20.56 39.54
N SER A 405 8.86 19.60 39.09
CA SER A 405 8.64 19.24 37.69
C SER A 405 7.21 18.72 37.53
N LYS A 406 6.65 18.85 36.33
CA LYS A 406 5.36 18.25 36.00
C LYS A 406 5.54 16.82 35.52
N PHE A 407 6.46 16.62 34.58
CA PHE A 407 6.90 15.31 34.12
C PHE A 407 8.41 15.20 34.32
N GLY A 408 8.93 13.98 34.25
CA GLY A 408 10.36 13.78 34.41
C GLY A 408 10.89 14.17 35.80
N GLY A 409 12.20 14.47 35.87
CA GLY A 409 12.92 14.66 37.14
C GLY A 409 13.32 16.09 37.48
N THR A 410 13.26 17.01 36.51
CA THR A 410 13.66 18.41 36.65
C THR A 410 12.80 19.32 35.78
N ALA A 411 12.80 20.62 36.08
CA ALA A 411 12.17 21.66 35.26
C ALA A 411 13.14 22.84 35.05
N LEU A 412 12.75 23.81 34.20
CA LEU A 412 13.44 25.09 34.14
C LEU A 412 13.25 25.85 35.46
N GLY A 413 14.35 26.02 36.18
CA GLY A 413 14.45 26.86 37.37
C GLY A 413 15.64 27.80 37.27
N GLY A 414 16.10 28.31 38.41
CA GLY A 414 17.11 29.37 38.45
C GLY A 414 17.89 29.46 39.75
N GLY A 415 18.48 30.64 39.98
CA GLY A 415 19.21 31.00 41.20
C GLY A 415 18.35 31.74 42.23
N GLY A 416 17.03 31.83 42.03
CA GLY A 416 16.10 32.47 42.94
C GLY A 416 15.81 31.65 44.20
N ALA A 417 14.92 32.17 45.05
CA ALA A 417 14.43 31.44 46.22
C ALA A 417 13.82 30.08 45.82
N ASN A 418 14.09 29.04 46.60
CA ASN A 418 13.74 27.64 46.30
C ASN A 418 14.34 27.13 44.97
N ASN A 419 15.36 27.78 44.41
CA ASN A 419 15.89 27.50 43.09
C ASN A 419 14.89 27.76 41.94
N ALA A 420 13.89 28.60 42.14
CA ALA A 420 13.03 29.06 41.04
C ALA A 420 13.78 30.04 40.13
N LEU A 421 13.26 30.28 38.92
CA LEU A 421 13.61 31.48 38.15
C LEU A 421 13.33 32.72 39.02
N ASN A 422 14.24 33.68 39.02
CA ASN A 422 14.29 34.76 40.01
C ASN A 422 13.50 36.02 39.64
N GLY A 423 12.82 36.06 38.50
CA GLY A 423 12.08 37.23 38.03
C GLY A 423 12.93 38.44 37.62
N THR A 424 14.26 38.32 37.60
CA THR A 424 15.17 39.46 37.40
C THR A 424 16.24 39.21 36.31
N THR A 425 16.86 38.04 36.29
CA THR A 425 17.95 37.71 35.33
C THR A 425 17.79 36.37 34.65
N ASP A 426 17.00 35.47 35.24
CA ASP A 426 17.00 34.06 34.87
C ASP A 426 15.95 33.79 33.78
N TYR A 427 16.39 33.29 32.62
CA TYR A 427 15.55 32.79 31.53
C TYR A 427 16.41 31.96 30.56
N ILE A 428 15.80 31.35 29.57
CA ILE A 428 16.53 30.72 28.46
C ILE A 428 16.09 31.31 27.12
N LYS A 429 16.96 31.24 26.13
CA LYS A 429 16.65 31.73 24.78
C LYS A 429 17.31 30.93 23.68
N THR A 430 16.71 30.94 22.50
CA THR A 430 17.27 30.41 21.27
C THR A 430 17.19 31.45 20.15
N SER A 431 18.28 31.63 19.42
CA SER A 431 18.32 32.41 18.18
C SER A 431 17.90 31.60 16.95
N SER A 432 17.68 30.28 17.11
CA SER A 432 17.33 29.40 16.00
C SER A 432 15.89 29.63 15.53
N ILE A 433 14.98 29.87 16.47
CA ILE A 433 13.54 30.03 16.22
C ILE A 433 13.20 31.52 16.11
N THR A 434 13.07 32.02 14.88
CA THR A 434 12.81 33.43 14.57
C THR A 434 11.41 33.69 14.02
N THR A 435 10.63 32.65 13.75
CA THR A 435 9.26 32.75 13.24
C THR A 435 8.40 31.58 13.75
N LEU A 436 7.11 31.83 13.96
CA LEU A 436 6.12 30.77 14.23
C LEU A 436 5.46 30.24 12.94
N GLY A 437 5.88 30.77 11.78
CA GLY A 437 5.29 30.48 10.47
C GLY A 437 3.99 31.25 10.19
N ASN A 438 3.52 31.15 8.96
CA ASN A 438 2.27 31.80 8.50
C ASN A 438 1.01 30.93 8.68
N GLY A 439 1.23 29.63 8.92
CA GLY A 439 0.19 28.64 9.20
C GLY A 439 -0.31 28.71 10.64
N GLY A 440 -0.97 27.63 11.09
CA GLY A 440 -1.35 27.48 12.49
C GLY A 440 -0.12 27.20 13.35
N TRP A 441 -0.19 27.53 14.63
CA TRP A 441 0.88 27.23 15.58
C TRP A 441 0.35 27.21 17.01
N ALA A 442 1.10 26.60 17.93
CA ALA A 442 0.84 26.64 19.36
C ALA A 442 2.14 26.83 20.15
N LEU A 443 2.11 27.71 21.15
CA LEU A 443 3.11 27.85 22.20
C LEU A 443 2.47 27.44 23.52
N ARG A 444 3.01 26.45 24.20
CA ARG A 444 2.43 25.95 25.46
C ARG A 444 3.47 25.42 26.43
N ALA A 445 3.13 25.41 27.71
CA ALA A 445 3.97 24.86 28.76
C ALA A 445 3.18 24.59 30.04
N HIS A 446 3.73 23.73 30.88
CA HIS A 446 3.40 23.68 32.30
C HIS A 446 4.15 24.79 33.03
N VAL A 447 3.44 25.57 33.85
CA VAL A 447 4.02 26.71 34.56
C VAL A 447 3.58 26.72 36.03
N ARG A 448 4.52 27.05 36.91
CA ARG A 448 4.28 27.20 38.35
C ARG A 448 4.91 28.50 38.86
N PRO A 449 4.16 29.60 38.93
CA PRO A 449 4.70 30.85 39.48
C PRO A 449 4.96 30.69 40.98
N THR A 450 6.11 31.11 41.50
CA THR A 450 6.38 31.16 42.95
C THR A 450 6.07 32.53 43.55
N ALA A 451 5.91 33.54 42.71
CA ALA A 451 5.42 34.87 43.05
C ALA A 451 4.57 35.44 41.92
N ILE A 452 3.70 36.40 42.24
CA ILE A 452 2.85 37.09 41.28
C ILE A 452 3.42 38.50 41.03
N PRO A 453 3.44 39.00 39.78
CA PRO A 453 3.93 40.35 39.51
C PRO A 453 3.13 41.42 40.25
N GLY A 454 3.82 42.46 40.73
CA GLY A 454 3.19 43.66 41.31
C GLY A 454 2.35 44.44 40.28
N ALA A 455 1.57 45.42 40.74
CA ALA A 455 0.71 46.22 39.86
C ALA A 455 1.50 46.88 38.70
N GLY A 456 1.03 46.70 37.47
CA GLY A 456 1.69 47.13 36.23
C GLY A 456 2.82 46.21 35.76
N GLY A 457 3.15 45.16 36.52
CA GLY A 457 4.22 44.22 36.24
C GLY A 457 3.79 43.02 35.40
N TYR A 458 4.78 42.42 34.74
CA TYR A 458 4.65 41.25 33.88
C TYR A 458 5.58 40.13 34.36
N ALA A 459 5.12 38.89 34.24
CA ALA A 459 5.96 37.69 34.36
C ALA A 459 5.79 36.83 33.11
N LEU A 460 6.77 36.83 32.22
CA LEU A 460 6.68 36.16 30.92
C LEU A 460 6.85 34.66 31.01
N ILE A 461 5.95 33.92 30.37
CA ILE A 461 6.12 32.49 30.09
C ILE A 461 7.02 32.34 28.87
N CYS A 462 6.71 33.04 27.78
CA CYS A 462 7.56 33.07 26.59
C CYS A 462 7.41 34.36 25.76
N ASN A 463 8.42 34.62 24.93
CA ASN A 463 8.47 35.74 24.00
C ASN A 463 9.12 35.36 22.68
N LEU A 464 8.47 35.67 21.57
CA LEU A 464 9.10 35.84 20.26
C LEU A 464 9.01 37.33 19.90
N GLY A 465 10.08 38.09 20.10
CA GLY A 465 10.05 39.55 19.93
C GLY A 465 11.15 40.06 19.00
N GLN A 466 10.90 41.21 18.37
CA GLN A 466 11.92 41.95 17.63
C GLN A 466 13.04 42.44 18.56
N ALA A 467 14.28 42.45 18.06
CA ALA A 467 15.44 42.78 18.90
C ALA A 467 15.40 44.19 19.48
N SER A 468 14.89 45.16 18.71
CA SER A 468 14.92 46.59 19.04
C SER A 468 13.65 47.10 19.73
N SER A 469 12.55 46.33 19.69
CA SER A 469 11.23 46.83 20.06
C SER A 469 10.38 45.84 20.87
N GLN A 470 10.81 44.57 20.96
CA GLN A 470 10.17 43.49 21.72
C GLN A 470 8.77 43.06 21.25
N TYR A 471 8.16 43.82 20.33
CA TYR A 471 6.90 43.48 19.68
C TYR A 471 7.02 42.17 18.89
N GLY A 472 5.97 41.35 19.00
CA GLY A 472 5.85 40.04 18.38
C GLY A 472 4.81 39.24 19.14
N VAL A 473 5.24 38.25 19.91
CA VAL A 473 4.38 37.47 20.82
C VAL A 473 4.83 37.67 22.26
N TYR A 474 3.88 38.00 23.13
CA TYR A 474 4.00 37.86 24.58
C TYR A 474 2.93 36.94 25.11
N LEU A 475 3.34 35.94 25.88
CA LEU A 475 2.48 35.15 26.74
C LEU A 475 2.98 35.30 28.17
N CYS A 476 2.15 35.84 29.07
CA CYS A 476 2.58 36.22 30.41
C CYS A 476 1.46 36.14 31.44
N ILE A 477 1.84 36.28 32.70
CA ILE A 477 0.96 36.80 33.74
C ILE A 477 1.14 38.32 33.75
N PHE A 478 0.03 39.06 33.64
CA PHE A 478 0.03 40.51 33.71
C PHE A 478 -0.88 40.97 34.85
N ASN A 479 -0.36 41.84 35.70
CA ASN A 479 -1.12 42.52 36.75
C ASN A 479 -1.54 43.91 36.25
N ASN A 480 -2.71 43.98 35.62
CA ASN A 480 -3.26 45.22 35.08
C ASN A 480 -3.93 46.02 36.19
N GLY A 481 -3.17 46.87 36.89
CA GLY A 481 -3.71 47.76 37.92
C GLY A 481 -4.41 47.04 39.08
N GLY A 482 -3.90 45.88 39.50
CA GLY A 482 -4.47 45.04 40.56
C GLY A 482 -5.21 43.79 40.05
N VAL A 483 -5.51 43.72 38.75
CA VAL A 483 -6.15 42.55 38.12
C VAL A 483 -5.09 41.67 37.47
N THR A 484 -4.74 40.58 38.15
CA THR A 484 -3.75 39.60 37.67
C THR A 484 -4.42 38.50 36.87
N LYS A 485 -4.05 38.35 35.60
CA LYS A 485 -4.54 37.30 34.69
C LYS A 485 -3.43 36.76 33.79
N PHE A 486 -3.60 35.54 33.29
CA PHE A 486 -2.89 35.12 32.08
C PHE A 486 -3.30 36.03 30.92
N THR A 487 -2.33 36.53 30.18
CA THR A 487 -2.53 37.61 29.20
C THR A 487 -1.60 37.39 28.01
N TYR A 488 -2.05 37.79 26.82
CA TYR A 488 -1.20 37.80 25.64
C TYR A 488 -1.23 39.13 24.88
N PHE A 489 -0.11 39.43 24.23
CA PHE A 489 0.07 40.56 23.33
C PHE A 489 0.62 40.07 22.00
N LEU A 490 0.13 40.62 20.89
CA LEU A 490 0.43 40.14 19.55
C LEU A 490 0.67 41.32 18.60
N SER A 491 1.71 41.21 17.78
CA SER A 491 2.10 42.19 16.78
C SER A 491 2.36 41.52 15.43
N SER A 492 1.80 42.10 14.37
CA SER A 492 2.08 41.71 12.97
C SER A 492 3.21 42.51 12.34
N ASN A 493 3.53 43.67 12.91
CA ASN A 493 4.41 44.66 12.30
C ASN A 493 5.70 44.93 13.09
N GLY A 494 5.85 44.38 14.29
CA GLY A 494 7.04 44.54 15.12
C GLY A 494 7.24 45.94 15.70
N THR A 495 6.22 46.81 15.67
CA THR A 495 6.30 48.21 16.14
C THR A 495 5.14 48.63 17.04
N SER A 496 4.02 47.89 17.02
CA SER A 496 2.84 48.15 17.83
C SER A 496 2.07 46.84 18.09
N TRP A 497 1.24 46.82 19.13
CA TRP A 497 0.34 45.71 19.43
C TRP A 497 -0.94 45.76 18.57
N ASP A 498 -0.77 45.65 17.26
CA ASP A 498 -1.82 45.81 16.26
C ASP A 498 -2.76 44.60 16.11
N ILE A 499 -2.33 43.42 16.56
CA ILE A 499 -3.21 42.24 16.64
C ILE A 499 -3.94 42.21 17.98
N SER A 500 -3.21 42.30 19.11
CA SER A 500 -3.78 42.25 20.46
C SER A 500 -2.91 43.02 21.46
N GLY A 501 -3.48 44.01 22.13
CA GLY A 501 -2.83 44.89 23.10
C GLY A 501 -2.99 44.48 24.56
N GLY A 502 -2.96 43.17 24.87
CA GLY A 502 -3.03 42.67 26.24
C GLY A 502 -4.38 42.03 26.57
N THR A 503 -4.81 41.08 25.75
CA THR A 503 -6.07 40.36 25.98
C THR A 503 -5.90 39.44 27.19
N GLN A 504 -6.72 39.66 28.21
CA GLN A 504 -6.67 38.94 29.49
C GLN A 504 -7.63 37.74 29.48
N GLY A 505 -7.16 36.61 30.02
CA GLY A 505 -7.98 35.45 30.33
C GLY A 505 -8.86 35.65 31.56
N THR A 506 -9.38 34.55 32.09
CA THR A 506 -10.33 34.57 33.21
C THR A 506 -9.71 34.06 34.51
N THR A 507 -8.72 33.16 34.45
CA THR A 507 -8.04 32.63 35.63
C THR A 507 -7.17 33.70 36.29
N THR A 508 -7.37 33.89 37.60
CA THR A 508 -6.41 34.62 38.45
C THR A 508 -5.32 33.65 38.90
N PRO A 509 -4.07 33.79 38.44
CA PRO A 509 -3.00 32.88 38.84
C PRO A 509 -2.63 33.08 40.31
N VAL A 510 -2.38 31.97 40.99
CA VAL A 510 -1.99 31.91 42.39
C VAL A 510 -0.57 31.36 42.49
N ALA A 511 0.23 31.94 43.38
CA ALA A 511 1.58 31.44 43.63
C ALA A 511 1.54 29.97 44.08
N ASN A 512 2.54 29.20 43.68
CA ASN A 512 2.72 27.78 43.96
C ASN A 512 1.54 26.90 43.49
N THR A 513 0.88 27.29 42.40
CA THR A 513 -0.15 26.51 41.73
C THR A 513 0.29 26.18 40.32
N ASP A 514 -0.02 24.96 39.85
CA ASP A 514 0.35 24.50 38.52
C ASP A 514 -0.72 24.88 37.50
N TYR A 515 -0.28 25.37 36.35
CA TYR A 515 -1.14 25.69 35.22
C TYR A 515 -0.55 25.09 33.95
N PHE A 516 -1.41 24.65 33.04
CA PHE A 516 -1.04 24.41 31.65
C PHE A 516 -1.57 25.56 30.81
N VAL A 517 -0.67 26.31 30.18
CA VAL A 517 -1.05 27.53 29.44
C VAL A 517 -0.66 27.33 27.99
N GLU A 518 -1.60 27.62 27.08
CA GLU A 518 -1.40 27.53 25.64
C GLU A 518 -1.89 28.81 24.97
N LEU A 519 -1.05 29.36 24.08
CA LEU A 519 -1.42 30.37 23.10
C LEU A 519 -1.32 29.74 21.73
N THR A 520 -2.42 29.71 20.99
CA THR A 520 -2.47 29.11 19.66
C THR A 520 -3.09 30.05 18.64
N TYR A 521 -2.66 29.91 17.39
CA TYR A 521 -3.32 30.51 16.24
C TYR A 521 -3.99 29.43 15.41
N ASP A 522 -5.32 29.53 15.30
CA ASP A 522 -6.17 28.71 14.45
C ASP A 522 -6.25 29.37 13.07
N PRO A 523 -5.58 28.82 12.04
CA PRO A 523 -5.51 29.42 10.72
C PRO A 523 -6.80 29.20 9.91
N VAL A 524 -7.63 28.23 10.30
CA VAL A 524 -8.90 27.91 9.63
C VAL A 524 -9.94 28.95 10.06
N ALA A 525 -10.01 29.26 11.35
CA ALA A 525 -10.90 30.28 11.87
C ALA A 525 -10.33 31.71 11.77
N GLY A 526 -9.00 31.88 11.65
CA GLY A 526 -8.35 33.18 11.73
C GLY A 526 -8.39 33.78 13.14
N VAL A 527 -8.19 32.95 14.17
CA VAL A 527 -8.39 33.33 15.58
C VAL A 527 -7.18 32.91 16.43
N TYR A 528 -6.69 33.86 17.24
CA TYR A 528 -5.76 33.59 18.34
C TYR A 528 -6.54 33.19 19.58
N ARG A 529 -6.10 32.16 20.29
CA ARG A 529 -6.78 31.61 21.47
C ARG A 529 -5.79 31.44 22.62
N LEU A 530 -6.20 31.86 23.80
CA LEU A 530 -5.55 31.55 25.06
C LEU A 530 -6.36 30.47 25.77
N ASN A 531 -5.72 29.33 26.02
CA ASN A 531 -6.26 28.24 26.81
C ASN A 531 -5.48 28.10 28.12
N VAL A 532 -6.18 27.89 29.23
CA VAL A 532 -5.58 27.60 30.53
C VAL A 532 -6.27 26.35 31.09
N ASN A 533 -5.45 25.37 31.49
CA ASN A 533 -5.89 24.06 31.96
C ASN A 533 -6.88 23.39 31.01
N GLY A 534 -6.65 23.54 29.70
CA GLY A 534 -7.48 22.94 28.65
C GLY A 534 -8.76 23.70 28.33
N ASN A 535 -9.09 24.78 29.03
CA ASN A 535 -10.27 25.60 28.76
C ASN A 535 -9.87 26.89 28.05
N GLN A 536 -10.61 27.27 27.01
CA GLN A 536 -10.42 28.58 26.39
C GLN A 536 -10.84 29.70 27.34
N GLU A 537 -9.94 30.65 27.57
CA GLU A 537 -10.18 31.80 28.43
C GLU A 537 -10.33 33.11 27.67
N ALA A 538 -9.65 33.25 26.54
CA ALA A 538 -9.71 34.45 25.72
C ALA A 538 -9.41 34.15 24.26
N SER A 539 -9.85 35.05 23.36
CA SER A 539 -9.57 34.95 21.94
C SER A 539 -9.54 36.30 21.24
N THR A 540 -8.76 36.42 20.17
CA THR A 540 -8.71 37.59 19.28
C THR A 540 -8.85 37.13 17.83
N ALA A 541 -9.91 37.54 17.15
CA ALA A 541 -10.07 37.29 15.72
C ALA A 541 -9.19 38.26 14.92
N SER A 542 -8.28 37.74 14.10
CA SER A 542 -7.45 38.53 13.20
C SER A 542 -6.88 37.68 12.07
N ALA A 543 -6.95 38.21 10.85
CA ALA A 543 -6.31 37.63 9.68
C ALA A 543 -4.82 37.96 9.58
N LEU A 544 -4.35 38.95 10.34
CA LEU A 544 -2.93 39.31 10.40
C LEU A 544 -2.13 38.19 11.06
N LYS A 545 -0.90 37.99 10.60
CA LYS A 545 0.03 36.99 11.15
C LYS A 545 1.05 37.70 12.02
N VAL A 546 1.49 37.03 13.08
CA VAL A 546 2.55 37.55 13.95
C VAL A 546 3.84 37.72 13.17
N CYS A 547 4.56 38.82 13.40
CA CYS A 547 5.83 39.06 12.73
C CYS A 547 6.89 38.04 13.16
N ALA A 548 7.92 37.87 12.31
CA ALA A 548 9.16 37.26 12.75
C ALA A 548 9.80 38.09 13.88
N GLY A 549 10.52 37.41 14.78
CA GLY A 549 11.31 38.01 15.86
C GLY A 549 12.79 37.70 15.72
N ALA A 550 13.59 38.21 16.65
CA ALA A 550 15.04 37.96 16.67
C ALA A 550 15.42 36.61 17.28
N GLY A 551 14.47 35.97 17.99
CA GLY A 551 14.60 34.65 18.60
C GLY A 551 13.49 34.41 19.63
N LEU A 552 13.38 33.17 20.09
CA LEU A 552 12.38 32.74 21.07
C LEU A 552 13.03 32.65 22.46
N ALA A 553 12.34 33.16 23.48
CA ALA A 553 12.74 33.05 24.88
C ALA A 553 11.64 32.41 25.72
N VAL A 554 12.06 31.67 26.75
CA VAL A 554 11.20 31.04 27.76
C VAL A 554 11.61 31.58 29.12
N GLY A 555 10.65 32.11 29.87
CA GLY A 555 10.87 32.76 31.16
C GLY A 555 11.29 34.22 31.10
N GLY A 556 11.32 34.86 29.92
CA GLY A 556 11.75 36.25 29.77
C GLY A 556 11.62 36.79 28.35
N VAL A 557 12.14 38.00 28.13
CA VAL A 557 12.21 38.66 26.80
C VAL A 557 13.52 38.29 26.12
N TYR A 558 13.48 37.99 24.82
CA TYR A 558 14.66 37.48 24.08
C TYR A 558 15.89 38.41 24.14
N SER A 559 15.68 39.72 23.96
CA SER A 559 16.78 40.69 23.80
C SER A 559 17.18 41.41 25.09
N TYR A 560 16.36 41.41 26.14
CA TYR A 560 16.58 42.20 27.35
C TYR A 560 16.11 41.43 28.59
N ALA A 561 16.83 41.54 29.71
CA ALA A 561 16.41 40.98 31.00
C ALA A 561 15.33 41.86 31.64
N THR A 562 14.12 41.83 31.08
CA THR A 562 12.94 42.54 31.59
C THR A 562 11.74 41.61 31.65
N ASN A 563 10.77 41.90 32.53
CA ASN A 563 9.49 41.20 32.62
C ASN A 563 9.62 39.67 32.84
N LEU A 564 10.64 39.22 33.57
CA LEU A 564 11.00 37.80 33.65
C LEU A 564 10.06 36.99 34.56
N TRP A 565 10.07 35.68 34.35
CA TRP A 565 9.31 34.72 35.14
C TRP A 565 9.90 34.54 36.54
N THR A 566 9.01 34.43 37.52
CA THR A 566 9.35 34.02 38.88
C THR A 566 8.66 32.69 39.19
N GLY A 567 9.38 31.58 39.09
CA GLY A 567 8.80 30.25 39.25
C GLY A 567 9.52 29.17 38.44
N TYR A 568 8.79 28.11 38.12
CA TYR A 568 9.28 27.02 37.27
C TYR A 568 8.45 26.93 35.99
N ILE A 569 9.09 26.44 34.92
CA ILE A 569 8.45 26.13 33.64
C ILE A 569 8.90 24.73 33.23
N ASP A 570 7.96 23.91 32.77
CA ASP A 570 8.22 22.55 32.34
C ASP A 570 7.48 22.24 31.03
N GLU A 571 7.97 21.26 30.26
CA GLU A 571 7.39 20.80 28.99
C GLU A 571 7.03 21.95 28.03
N PHE A 572 7.99 22.81 27.74
CA PHE A 572 7.74 23.91 26.80
C PHE A 572 7.71 23.38 25.36
N GLU A 573 6.65 23.71 24.64
CA GLU A 573 6.37 23.26 23.29
C GLU A 573 6.16 24.43 22.34
N PHE A 574 6.76 24.34 21.16
CA PHE A 574 6.37 25.08 19.97
C PHE A 574 5.95 24.10 18.87
N LEU A 575 4.67 24.16 18.50
CA LEU A 575 4.08 23.38 17.43
C LEU A 575 3.80 24.25 16.20
N PRO A 576 4.09 23.79 14.97
CA PRO A 576 3.82 24.48 13.71
C PRO A 576 2.41 24.19 13.18
N TYR A 577 1.48 23.90 14.09
CA TYR A 577 0.07 23.65 13.82
C TYR A 577 -0.77 24.01 15.06
N CYS A 578 -2.09 24.15 14.84
CA CYS A 578 -3.06 24.30 15.90
C CYS A 578 -3.55 22.91 16.33
N ASP A 579 -3.17 22.47 17.52
CA ASP A 579 -3.59 21.16 18.07
C ASP A 579 -5.03 21.22 18.60
N HIS A 580 -5.44 22.39 19.13
CA HIS A 580 -6.73 22.62 19.78
C HIS A 580 -7.54 23.76 19.12
N PRO A 581 -8.09 23.54 17.90
CA PRO A 581 -8.85 24.55 17.18
C PRO A 581 -10.26 24.77 17.75
N ALA A 582 -10.97 25.75 17.20
CA ALA A 582 -12.39 26.05 17.49
C ALA A 582 -12.74 26.38 18.96
N GLY A 583 -11.75 26.53 19.85
CA GLY A 583 -11.98 26.85 21.26
C GLY A 583 -12.66 25.73 22.05
N THR A 584 -12.59 24.50 21.55
CA THR A 584 -13.14 23.33 22.25
C THR A 584 -12.25 23.00 23.44
N ALA A 585 -12.85 22.78 24.61
CA ALA A 585 -12.10 22.37 25.78
C ALA A 585 -11.40 21.02 25.53
N TYR A 586 -10.19 20.87 26.06
CA TYR A 586 -9.37 19.68 25.91
C TYR A 586 -8.77 19.23 27.24
N THR A 587 -8.31 17.99 27.28
CA THR A 587 -7.65 17.45 28.47
C THR A 587 -6.18 17.83 28.47
N VAL A 588 -5.73 18.49 29.53
CA VAL A 588 -4.31 18.78 29.77
C VAL A 588 -3.49 17.49 29.67
N PRO A 589 -2.30 17.50 29.04
CA PRO A 589 -1.44 16.32 28.97
C PRO A 589 -1.25 15.66 30.34
N THR A 590 -1.32 14.34 30.38
CA THR A 590 -1.10 13.51 31.59
C THR A 590 0.22 12.74 31.55
N ALA A 591 0.97 12.86 30.46
CA ALA A 591 2.29 12.27 30.25
C ALA A 591 3.12 13.19 29.34
N ALA A 592 4.44 13.09 29.45
CA ALA A 592 5.38 13.79 28.59
C ALA A 592 5.14 13.45 27.11
N LYS A 593 5.27 14.45 26.24
CA LYS A 593 5.13 14.27 24.79
C LYS A 593 6.36 13.57 24.21
N SER A 594 6.25 13.08 22.98
CA SER A 594 7.40 12.50 22.28
C SER A 594 7.33 12.83 20.80
N ILE A 595 8.45 13.30 20.25
CA ILE A 595 8.55 13.61 18.82
C ILE A 595 8.43 12.38 17.91
N ALA A 596 8.59 11.17 18.47
CA ALA A 596 8.41 9.90 17.75
C ALA A 596 6.92 9.54 17.57
N THR A 597 6.01 10.25 18.23
CA THR A 597 4.57 10.03 18.08
C THR A 597 4.15 10.39 16.65
N PRO A 598 3.52 9.47 15.89
CA PRO A 598 3.10 9.75 14.53
C PRO A 598 2.23 11.01 14.43
N GLY A 599 2.62 11.92 13.53
CA GLY A 599 1.90 13.17 13.29
C GLY A 599 2.20 14.32 14.26
N TYR A 600 2.99 14.09 15.31
CA TYR A 600 3.42 15.15 16.22
C TYR A 600 4.47 16.07 15.59
N ALA A 601 5.52 15.47 15.04
CA ALA A 601 6.63 16.18 14.41
C ALA A 601 6.48 16.21 12.89
N SER A 602 7.01 17.26 12.27
CA SER A 602 7.10 17.42 10.83
C SER A 602 7.98 16.33 10.22
N ASP A 603 7.41 15.60 9.27
CA ASP A 603 8.19 14.76 8.36
C ASP A 603 9.12 15.62 7.50
N TRP A 604 10.17 15.00 6.97
CA TRP A 604 11.16 15.64 6.13
C TRP A 604 11.39 14.85 4.86
N PHE A 605 11.12 15.48 3.72
CA PHE A 605 11.62 15.00 2.44
C PHE A 605 13.03 15.53 2.21
N ASP A 606 14.01 14.63 2.38
CA ASP A 606 15.43 14.94 2.20
C ASP A 606 15.79 14.93 0.72
N LEU A 607 16.02 16.12 0.16
CA LEU A 607 16.38 16.32 -1.24
C LEU A 607 17.78 15.83 -1.60
N SER A 608 18.66 15.59 -0.61
CA SER A 608 19.99 15.04 -0.88
C SER A 608 19.93 13.54 -1.16
N THR A 609 19.05 12.83 -0.45
CA THR A 609 18.91 11.37 -0.55
C THR A 609 17.66 10.94 -1.31
N PHE A 610 16.73 11.85 -1.62
CA PHE A 610 15.41 11.57 -2.20
C PHE A 610 14.65 10.50 -1.38
N THR A 611 14.59 10.72 -0.06
CA THR A 611 13.85 9.85 0.86
C THR A 611 12.96 10.67 1.78
N MET A 612 11.76 10.16 2.06
CA MET A 612 10.90 10.71 3.10
C MET A 612 11.32 10.13 4.46
N LYS A 613 11.46 11.00 5.45
CA LYS A 613 11.95 10.70 6.80
C LYS A 613 10.96 11.18 7.84
N SER A 614 10.67 10.34 8.83
CA SER A 614 9.86 10.68 10.00
C SER A 614 10.74 10.67 11.25
N PRO A 615 10.64 11.67 12.15
CA PRO A 615 11.35 11.63 13.43
C PRO A 615 10.98 10.38 14.22
N SER A 616 11.99 9.69 14.75
CA SER A 616 11.84 8.43 15.50
C SER A 616 12.44 8.47 16.90
N ALA A 617 13.32 9.43 17.18
CA ALA A 617 13.81 9.72 18.53
C ALA A 617 14.38 11.14 18.60
N ALA A 618 14.42 11.69 19.81
CA ALA A 618 14.98 13.00 20.13
C ALA A 618 16.43 13.18 19.60
N SER A 619 16.82 14.43 19.40
CA SER A 619 18.20 14.80 19.15
C SER A 619 19.09 14.46 20.33
N THR A 620 20.31 14.01 20.06
CA THR A 620 21.30 13.64 21.09
C THR A 620 22.20 14.81 21.49
N GLY A 621 22.07 15.98 20.86
CA GLY A 621 22.86 17.15 21.18
C GLY A 621 22.46 18.42 20.43
N ALA A 622 22.82 19.57 20.99
CA ALA A 622 22.51 20.86 20.40
C ALA A 622 23.16 20.99 19.01
N GLY A 623 22.38 21.44 18.03
CA GLY A 623 22.82 21.55 16.64
C GLY A 623 22.68 20.26 15.82
N SER A 624 22.45 19.10 16.45
CA SER A 624 22.21 17.83 15.76
C SER A 624 20.75 17.64 15.43
N ASN A 625 20.46 16.97 14.32
CA ASN A 625 19.10 16.58 13.98
C ASN A 625 18.56 15.51 14.93
N PRO A 626 17.23 15.37 15.08
CA PRO A 626 16.64 14.19 15.66
C PRO A 626 17.00 12.93 14.86
N THR A 627 16.80 11.77 15.47
CA THR A 627 16.93 10.49 14.76
C THR A 627 15.72 10.30 13.87
N PHE A 628 15.93 9.78 12.65
CA PHE A 628 14.87 9.57 11.67
C PHE A 628 14.77 8.11 11.22
N THR A 629 13.56 7.70 10.87
CA THR A 629 13.29 6.49 10.08
C THR A 629 12.83 6.89 8.69
N THR A 630 13.28 6.15 7.67
CA THR A 630 12.82 6.34 6.29
C THR A 630 11.46 5.66 6.09
N SER A 631 10.61 6.26 5.26
CA SER A 631 9.31 5.69 4.90
C SER A 631 8.98 5.96 3.43
N ASN A 632 8.21 5.07 2.81
CA ASN A 632 7.67 5.29 1.46
C ASN A 632 6.33 6.04 1.57
N LYS A 633 6.38 7.24 2.13
CA LYS A 633 5.22 8.11 2.37
C LYS A 633 5.19 9.24 1.36
N LEU A 634 4.01 9.51 0.79
CA LEU A 634 3.76 10.58 -0.16
C LEU A 634 2.66 11.50 0.38
N TYR A 635 2.93 12.80 0.40
CA TYR A 635 1.93 13.83 0.66
C TYR A 635 1.20 14.14 -0.65
N VAL A 636 -0.11 13.92 -0.67
CA VAL A 636 -0.92 13.94 -1.91
C VAL A 636 -1.94 15.09 -1.93
N GLY A 637 -2.19 15.73 -0.79
CA GLY A 637 -3.14 16.82 -0.71
C GLY A 637 -3.39 17.31 0.71
N GLU A 638 -4.39 18.16 0.84
CA GLU A 638 -4.82 18.76 2.10
C GLU A 638 -6.35 18.70 2.21
N ALA A 639 -6.87 18.64 3.44
CA ALA A 639 -8.29 18.74 3.72
C ALA A 639 -8.54 19.69 4.90
N VAL A 640 -9.42 20.66 4.70
CA VAL A 640 -9.95 21.50 5.78
C VAL A 640 -11.22 20.84 6.30
N THR A 641 -11.28 20.61 7.59
CA THR A 641 -12.45 20.04 8.27
C THR A 641 -13.16 21.11 9.09
N GLY A 642 -14.49 21.01 9.15
CA GLY A 642 -15.31 21.67 10.17
C GLY A 642 -15.57 20.73 11.35
N ALA A 643 -16.64 20.99 12.11
CA ALA A 643 -16.98 20.21 13.29
C ALA A 643 -17.40 18.76 12.98
N ALA A 644 -18.06 18.53 11.84
CA ALA A 644 -18.64 17.23 11.50
C ALA A 644 -18.43 16.79 10.04
N GLY A 645 -17.70 17.58 9.24
CA GLY A 645 -17.54 17.34 7.80
C GLY A 645 -16.29 17.96 7.23
N VAL A 646 -15.88 17.52 6.05
CA VAL A 646 -14.80 18.15 5.26
C VAL A 646 -15.36 19.36 4.49
N SER A 647 -14.82 20.54 4.73
CA SER A 647 -15.28 21.79 4.08
C SER A 647 -14.62 22.03 2.72
N SER A 648 -13.37 21.60 2.55
CA SER A 648 -12.66 21.70 1.28
C SER A 648 -11.51 20.70 1.20
N VAL A 649 -11.20 20.26 -0.01
CA VAL A 649 -10.05 19.39 -0.30
C VAL A 649 -9.19 20.03 -1.38
N VAL A 650 -7.88 19.79 -1.29
CA VAL A 650 -6.89 20.20 -2.28
C VAL A 650 -6.10 18.97 -2.69
N SER A 651 -6.22 18.56 -3.95
CA SER A 651 -5.31 17.59 -4.56
C SER A 651 -4.05 18.30 -5.03
N TYR A 652 -2.88 17.77 -4.66
CA TYR A 652 -1.62 18.32 -5.17
C TYR A 652 -1.44 18.03 -6.66
N ALA A 653 -0.79 18.97 -7.36
CA ALA A 653 -0.66 18.94 -8.80
C ALA A 653 0.13 17.73 -9.30
N TYR A 654 -0.32 17.16 -10.42
CA TYR A 654 0.36 16.03 -11.03
C TYR A 654 1.77 16.38 -11.44
N GLN A 655 2.70 15.45 -11.23
CA GLN A 655 4.11 15.59 -11.56
C GLN A 655 4.78 16.81 -10.91
N GLY A 656 4.16 17.39 -9.87
CA GLY A 656 4.62 18.63 -9.26
C GLY A 656 4.64 19.80 -10.23
N ARG A 657 3.76 19.81 -11.24
CA ARG A 657 3.69 20.85 -12.28
C ARG A 657 2.29 21.43 -12.38
N TYR A 658 2.23 22.73 -12.60
CA TYR A 658 1.03 23.50 -12.79
C TYR A 658 1.18 24.39 -14.02
N HIS A 659 0.14 24.39 -14.85
CA HIS A 659 -0.04 25.30 -15.97
C HIS A 659 -1.40 25.95 -15.83
N SER A 660 -1.45 27.28 -15.74
CA SER A 660 -2.73 27.98 -15.68
C SER A 660 -3.38 28.05 -17.06
N ALA A 661 -4.70 28.20 -17.09
CA ALA A 661 -5.38 28.67 -18.30
C ALA A 661 -4.95 30.11 -18.63
N ASP A 662 -5.05 30.48 -19.91
CA ASP A 662 -4.81 31.84 -20.39
C ASP A 662 -5.86 32.79 -19.80
N THR A 663 -5.39 33.68 -18.94
CA THR A 663 -6.18 34.64 -18.19
C THR A 663 -5.95 36.04 -18.74
N ALA A 664 -6.98 36.89 -18.75
CA ALA A 664 -6.82 38.28 -19.15
C ALA A 664 -5.72 38.97 -18.31
N ILE A 665 -4.95 39.87 -18.93
CA ILE A 665 -3.96 40.66 -18.20
C ILE A 665 -4.68 41.54 -17.17
N PRO A 666 -4.29 41.50 -15.89
CA PRO A 666 -4.92 42.31 -14.85
C PRO A 666 -4.59 43.79 -15.02
N GLY A 667 -5.49 44.65 -14.51
CA GLY A 667 -5.23 46.09 -14.41
C GLY A 667 -4.03 46.40 -13.51
N VAL A 668 -3.62 47.67 -13.48
CA VAL A 668 -2.57 48.15 -12.57
C VAL A 668 -2.96 47.93 -11.10
N SER A 669 -2.00 47.64 -10.22
CA SER A 669 -2.21 47.37 -8.79
C SER A 669 -3.24 46.27 -8.49
N THR A 670 -3.48 45.35 -9.44
CA THR A 670 -4.46 44.27 -9.28
C THR A 670 -3.72 42.95 -9.05
N ARG A 671 -4.09 42.23 -7.98
CA ARG A 671 -3.56 40.90 -7.66
C ARG A 671 -4.44 39.82 -8.29
N THR A 672 -3.84 38.97 -9.12
CA THR A 672 -4.50 37.77 -9.66
C THR A 672 -3.95 36.54 -8.95
N VAL A 673 -4.81 35.63 -8.48
CA VAL A 673 -4.40 34.43 -7.73
C VAL A 673 -4.71 33.18 -8.54
N PHE A 674 -3.78 32.24 -8.56
CA PHE A 674 -3.87 30.93 -9.18
C PHE A 674 -3.61 29.85 -8.14
N SER A 675 -4.46 28.84 -8.09
CA SER A 675 -4.29 27.67 -7.22
C SER A 675 -3.38 26.65 -7.89
N SER A 676 -2.07 26.79 -7.69
CA SER A 676 -1.09 25.88 -8.27
C SER A 676 -1.06 24.52 -7.58
N ASN A 677 -1.46 24.47 -6.30
CA ASN A 677 -1.54 23.27 -5.47
C ASN A 677 -0.25 22.43 -5.52
N LEU A 678 0.93 23.05 -5.56
CA LEU A 678 2.19 22.32 -5.63
C LEU A 678 2.57 21.64 -4.31
N GLY A 679 2.04 22.09 -3.16
CA GLY A 679 2.26 21.41 -1.88
C GLY A 679 3.69 21.58 -1.32
N VAL A 680 4.50 22.48 -1.87
CA VAL A 680 5.90 22.73 -1.44
C VAL A 680 6.12 24.21 -1.10
N PRO A 681 7.11 24.52 -0.23
CA PRO A 681 7.43 25.91 0.09
C PRO A 681 7.97 26.68 -1.13
N THR A 682 7.94 28.02 -1.03
CA THR A 682 8.20 28.94 -2.14
C THR A 682 9.64 28.90 -2.65
N ASP A 683 10.59 28.57 -1.79
CA ASP A 683 12.01 28.43 -2.13
C ASP A 683 12.32 27.21 -3.00
N LEU A 684 11.39 26.26 -3.12
CA LEU A 684 11.53 25.04 -3.93
C LEU A 684 10.63 25.04 -5.16
N ARG A 685 10.24 26.22 -5.64
CA ARG A 685 9.40 26.39 -6.81
C ARG A 685 10.11 27.15 -7.90
N ARG A 686 9.69 26.89 -9.13
CA ARG A 686 10.12 27.62 -10.31
C ARG A 686 8.90 28.17 -11.04
N THR A 687 8.44 29.33 -10.58
CA THR A 687 7.36 30.06 -11.21
C THR A 687 7.85 30.85 -12.42
N ARG A 688 7.10 30.80 -13.52
CA ARG A 688 7.31 31.61 -14.72
C ARG A 688 5.99 32.24 -15.14
N VAL A 689 5.90 33.56 -15.08
CA VAL A 689 4.77 34.29 -15.66
C VAL A 689 5.06 34.59 -17.13
N ARG A 690 4.13 34.24 -18.01
CA ARG A 690 4.28 34.38 -19.46
C ARG A 690 3.08 35.08 -20.07
N LEU A 691 3.31 35.72 -21.21
CA LEU A 691 2.28 36.34 -22.02
C LEU A 691 2.13 35.62 -23.35
N ARG A 692 0.89 35.39 -23.79
CA ARG A 692 0.55 34.90 -25.12
C ARG A 692 -0.17 35.98 -25.91
N ASN A 693 0.32 36.22 -27.13
CA ASN A 693 -0.30 37.14 -28.07
C ASN A 693 -1.51 36.49 -28.76
N TYR A 694 -2.62 37.19 -28.87
CA TYR A 694 -3.86 36.72 -29.53
C TYR A 694 -4.18 37.50 -30.81
N THR A 695 -3.66 38.71 -30.95
CA THR A 695 -3.78 39.55 -32.14
C THR A 695 -2.43 40.20 -32.43
N ALA A 696 -2.05 40.29 -33.70
CA ALA A 696 -0.74 40.82 -34.09
C ALA A 696 -0.48 42.19 -33.44
N ASP A 697 0.60 42.29 -32.67
CA ASP A 697 0.92 43.46 -31.86
C ASP A 697 2.42 43.51 -31.53
N ALA A 698 3.01 44.70 -31.48
CA ALA A 698 4.40 44.94 -31.13
C ALA A 698 5.47 44.06 -31.86
N GLY A 699 5.19 43.65 -33.10
CA GLY A 699 6.06 42.74 -33.87
C GLY A 699 5.96 41.26 -33.47
N PHE A 700 4.93 40.88 -32.72
CA PHE A 700 4.56 39.51 -32.40
C PHE A 700 3.37 39.09 -33.26
N THR A 701 3.37 37.82 -33.67
CA THR A 701 2.22 37.20 -34.34
C THR A 701 1.34 36.46 -33.33
N PRO A 702 0.04 36.27 -33.63
CA PRO A 702 -0.85 35.49 -32.77
C PRO A 702 -0.29 34.10 -32.45
N GLY A 703 -0.39 33.70 -31.19
CA GLY A 703 0.15 32.45 -30.64
C GLY A 703 1.57 32.55 -30.07
N MET A 704 2.33 33.61 -30.40
CA MET A 704 3.67 33.78 -29.84
C MET A 704 3.62 34.01 -28.33
N VAL A 705 4.56 33.39 -27.62
CA VAL A 705 4.73 33.51 -26.17
C VAL A 705 5.98 34.33 -25.87
N THR A 706 5.91 35.20 -24.87
CA THR A 706 7.04 35.98 -24.37
C THR A 706 6.98 36.15 -22.86
N THR A 707 8.13 36.47 -22.27
CA THR A 707 8.21 36.91 -20.87
C THR A 707 7.98 38.42 -20.81
N PRO A 708 7.16 38.93 -19.88
CA PRO A 708 6.97 40.37 -19.70
C PRO A 708 8.17 41.05 -19.01
N GLY A 709 8.39 42.33 -19.29
CA GLY A 709 9.29 43.23 -18.57
C GLY A 709 8.54 44.19 -17.62
N VAL A 710 9.28 44.90 -16.74
CA VAL A 710 8.77 45.88 -15.76
C VAL A 710 9.36 47.26 -16.04
N ALA A 711 8.56 48.33 -15.92
CA ALA A 711 9.06 49.71 -15.94
C ALA A 711 9.02 50.33 -14.53
N GLY A 712 10.20 50.63 -13.97
CA GLY A 712 10.40 51.53 -12.84
C GLY A 712 10.95 52.88 -13.34
N SER A 713 10.63 53.98 -12.64
CA SER A 713 11.11 55.32 -12.96
C SER A 713 12.65 55.38 -12.97
N SER A 714 13.22 55.93 -14.05
CA SER A 714 14.60 56.44 -14.23
C SER A 714 15.82 55.60 -13.83
N THR A 715 15.68 54.38 -13.31
CA THR A 715 16.81 53.47 -13.12
C THR A 715 16.35 52.04 -13.33
N TYR A 716 16.93 51.43 -14.35
CA TYR A 716 16.67 50.07 -14.81
C TYR A 716 17.01 49.07 -13.69
N ALA A 717 16.03 48.28 -13.24
CA ALA A 717 16.28 47.02 -12.58
C ALA A 717 15.35 45.99 -13.22
N GLY A 718 15.92 44.98 -13.89
CA GLY A 718 15.19 43.85 -14.46
C GLY A 718 14.61 42.94 -13.38
N GLY A 719 13.83 43.50 -12.46
CA GLY A 719 13.15 42.79 -11.39
C GLY A 719 11.90 42.11 -11.94
N GLU A 720 11.81 40.80 -11.70
CA GLU A 720 10.70 39.93 -12.05
C GLU A 720 9.36 40.49 -11.56
N GLN A 721 8.29 40.12 -12.26
CA GLN A 721 6.96 40.19 -11.69
C GLN A 721 7.00 39.50 -10.34
N THR A 722 6.57 40.17 -9.27
CA THR A 722 6.55 39.54 -7.96
C THR A 722 5.42 38.51 -7.97
N ALA A 723 5.75 37.29 -8.39
CA ALA A 723 4.97 36.12 -8.06
C ALA A 723 5.06 35.96 -6.55
N LEU A 724 4.00 36.35 -5.85
CA LEU A 724 3.87 36.04 -4.44
C LEU A 724 3.33 34.63 -4.35
N GLU A 725 4.14 33.77 -3.78
CA GLU A 725 3.88 32.34 -3.68
C GLU A 725 3.50 31.98 -2.25
N ASP A 726 2.64 30.99 -2.13
CA ASP A 726 2.40 30.22 -0.92
C ASP A 726 2.24 28.76 -1.33
N ARG A 727 2.33 27.79 -0.43
CA ARG A 727 2.42 26.35 -0.75
C ARG A 727 1.48 25.85 -1.86
N ASN A 728 0.23 26.36 -1.90
CA ASN A 728 -0.77 25.98 -2.88
C ASN A 728 -1.20 27.09 -3.84
N THR A 729 -0.66 28.30 -3.70
CA THR A 729 -1.04 29.42 -4.55
C THR A 729 0.16 30.13 -5.17
N VAL A 730 -0.07 30.71 -6.33
CA VAL A 730 0.81 31.70 -6.94
C VAL A 730 -0.05 32.90 -7.28
N SER A 731 0.45 34.09 -6.98
CA SER A 731 -0.27 35.30 -7.29
C SER A 731 0.61 36.30 -8.00
N VAL A 732 0.08 36.89 -9.07
CA VAL A 732 0.77 37.86 -9.89
C VAL A 732 0.24 39.24 -9.56
N VAL A 733 1.13 40.16 -9.23
CA VAL A 733 0.81 41.56 -8.92
C VAL A 733 1.47 42.46 -9.96
N THR A 734 0.69 43.39 -10.52
CA THR A 734 1.19 44.46 -11.39
C THR A 734 1.60 45.67 -10.54
N GLY A 735 2.67 46.37 -10.95
CA GLY A 735 3.21 47.52 -10.21
C GLY A 735 2.25 48.71 -10.03
N SER A 736 2.62 49.67 -9.18
CA SER A 736 1.72 50.72 -8.67
C SER A 736 1.84 52.12 -9.31
N GLN A 737 2.41 52.28 -10.50
CA GLN A 737 2.58 53.62 -11.12
C GLN A 737 2.30 53.63 -12.63
N GLY A 738 1.05 53.35 -13.04
CA GLY A 738 0.60 53.53 -14.42
C GLY A 738 1.15 52.54 -15.47
N ASN A 739 2.10 51.70 -15.09
CA ASN A 739 2.76 50.74 -15.97
C ASN A 739 2.29 49.31 -15.64
N GLY A 740 1.37 48.78 -16.45
CA GLY A 740 0.96 47.37 -16.43
C GLY A 740 2.06 46.44 -16.98
N PHE A 741 1.68 45.29 -17.54
CA PHE A 741 2.63 44.42 -18.24
C PHE A 741 3.23 45.17 -19.44
N ILE A 742 4.56 45.16 -19.58
CA ILE A 742 5.28 45.81 -20.68
C ILE A 742 6.13 44.78 -21.42
N LEU A 743 6.35 44.98 -22.71
CA LEU A 743 7.27 44.19 -23.53
C LEU A 743 8.04 45.10 -24.50
N PHE A 744 9.11 44.59 -25.09
CA PHE A 744 9.84 45.32 -26.14
C PHE A 744 9.32 44.91 -27.51
N ASN A 745 8.99 45.91 -28.33
CA ASN A 745 8.59 45.70 -29.71
C ASN A 745 9.75 45.06 -30.49
N ARG A 746 9.51 43.94 -31.17
CA ARG A 746 10.58 43.20 -31.88
C ARG A 746 11.14 43.93 -33.09
N THR A 747 10.41 44.90 -33.63
CA THR A 747 10.80 45.66 -34.80
C THR A 747 11.49 46.97 -34.41
N SER A 748 10.93 47.72 -33.45
CA SER A 748 11.46 49.03 -33.07
C SER A 748 12.36 49.03 -31.83
N GLY A 749 12.35 47.97 -31.03
CA GLY A 749 13.02 47.90 -29.73
C GLY A 749 12.39 48.79 -28.64
N ALA A 750 11.31 49.52 -28.95
CA ALA A 750 10.63 50.38 -28.00
C ALA A 750 9.82 49.58 -26.97
N ALA A 751 9.72 50.09 -25.74
CA ALA A 751 8.84 49.53 -24.72
C ALA A 751 7.36 49.81 -25.07
N VAL A 752 6.52 48.78 -25.04
CA VAL A 752 5.09 48.84 -25.37
C VAL A 752 4.28 48.22 -24.24
N ALA A 753 3.20 48.90 -23.84
CA ALA A 753 2.26 48.38 -22.85
C ALA A 753 1.38 47.28 -23.46
N CYS A 754 1.23 46.17 -22.74
CA CYS A 754 0.34 45.08 -23.14
C CYS A 754 -1.11 45.45 -22.82
N THR A 755 -2.03 45.16 -23.74
CA THR A 755 -3.47 45.33 -23.51
C THR A 755 -4.16 43.98 -23.37
N ALA A 756 -5.22 43.90 -22.56
CA ALA A 756 -6.03 42.69 -22.41
C ALA A 756 -6.76 42.28 -23.70
N ALA A 757 -6.86 43.19 -24.69
CA ALA A 757 -7.42 42.89 -26.01
C ALA A 757 -6.46 42.03 -26.85
N ASN A 758 -5.15 42.29 -26.77
CA ASN A 758 -4.16 41.66 -27.63
C ASN A 758 -3.39 40.53 -26.93
N TRP A 759 -3.37 40.52 -25.60
CA TRP A 759 -2.51 39.66 -24.80
C TRP A 759 -3.24 39.03 -23.63
N LYS A 760 -2.87 37.78 -23.33
CA LYS A 760 -3.28 37.06 -22.11
C LYS A 760 -2.05 36.58 -21.35
N MET A 761 -2.20 36.48 -20.05
CA MET A 761 -1.20 35.92 -19.14
C MET A 761 -1.49 34.44 -18.86
N PHE A 762 -0.44 33.65 -18.69
CA PHE A 762 -0.53 32.36 -18.02
C PHE A 762 0.70 32.15 -17.13
N VAL A 763 0.57 31.22 -16.18
CA VAL A 763 1.62 30.89 -15.21
C VAL A 763 1.99 29.42 -15.37
N ASP A 764 3.27 29.17 -15.59
CA ASP A 764 3.89 27.86 -15.40
C ASP A 764 4.52 27.84 -14.01
N ASP A 765 4.26 26.80 -13.23
CA ASP A 765 4.85 26.65 -11.90
C ASP A 765 5.18 25.18 -11.69
N GLU A 766 6.37 24.90 -11.19
CA GLU A 766 6.87 23.54 -11.01
C GLU A 766 7.73 23.42 -9.76
N ARG A 767 7.73 22.25 -9.13
CA ARG A 767 8.71 21.90 -8.11
C ARG A 767 10.10 21.90 -8.72
N ALA A 768 11.08 22.46 -8.01
CA ALA A 768 12.43 22.67 -8.52
C ALA A 768 13.38 21.46 -8.37
N PHE A 769 12.87 20.27 -8.01
CA PHE A 769 13.65 19.07 -7.67
C PHE A 769 13.10 17.79 -8.31
#